data_AF-A0A397BZ67-F1
#
_entry.id   AF-A0A397BZ67-F1
#
_cell.length_a   1.000
_cell.length_b   1.000
_cell.length_c   1.000
_cell.angle_alpha   90.00
_cell.angle_beta   90.00
_cell.angle_gamma   90.00
#
_symmetry.space_group_name_H-M   'P 1'
#
loop_
_entity.id
_entity.type
_entity.pdbx_description
1 polymer ?
#
loop_
_entity_poly.entity_id
_entity_poly.type
_entity_poly.pdbx_seq_one_letter_code
_entity_poly.pdbx_strand_id
1 'polypeptide(L)'
;MDHMICKQNSQLFVDATTKRIPIACPVHTPTPVQLRGTMHALSHIVRSEGIGALYAGLPPTLLIAVPSTVLYFTSYDLLLAAAKRKYPDHADAVPFVSGSLARCVAATVVSPIELIRIRMQAAPNAGSFAAVIQRSIAGGFVALWRGLVPTLARDVPFSAMYWGIFELLKKHLAALPALQATDNPAQTQLGIAFVAGATSGSLASVATQPFDVIKTKQQIETFSSSAETGKPLRVWRLMHEIVRTEGVVVTAKDERGYDVSSFDEHNGRVRVSGSSATAIGFALHKYLKDVVHTQADWDNHALVVPAVLPLPPSAVTIAKNTKFTYYLNVVTTSYSFWTWDWPQWAKHIDWMALQGINLPLAFTGQEKIWLETFKKYNVSTAGMQHFFAGAAFQAWGRMGNVRDSWGPFGPIPLDFIEDQYRLQLRILDRMKEFGMLPALPAFAGHVPAELVTLYPHANVRQSSQWANFPEQFTCVHMLDPTDPLYLDIGRTFIQVQTQLYGGYTSSVYQTDTYNELLPHTSDPAYLRASSKAVIDSMLAADPNAVWIMQGWLFYFMKDFWTNDKIEAYLGGVANDRLIMLDLWTESFPVWSRTSNYFGKPWIYCLLHTFGGNLGLHGNLPKLATNPITSLAASDGHMIGLGLTMEGIFQNYVVYDLALEMAWRSTPMPLDKWVQAYVHQRYHVENEHATKAWAFLKTSVYRDEGLVDSVATTRPRWQLAVNETDVDGNLLLPKRVSSDAVSAAWTELVLAGADSVGKVDAFQHDLVDVTRQVLNNVMVEYYTELVQLYLNPKTSSSVVCSKADQILDLLHEMDTILATSTAFLLGRWIRDAKARGTPATAGYFEYQARNQLTRWGVGTLNDYANKQWAGLVGEYYAGRWRVWLKAVCDAREAGIPTDDAKIDGQINDFEVAWQTQTNEFPTDPVGDSVEIATKLHAKYGTKQHRVLDLGSTLDDL
;
A
#
# COMPACT_ATOMS: atom_id res chain seq x y z
N MET A 1 24.23 50.03 23.62
CA MET A 1 24.48 50.30 25.05
C MET A 1 23.18 50.39 25.86
N ASP A 2 22.02 50.04 25.27
CA ASP A 2 20.70 50.02 25.94
C ASP A 2 20.26 48.65 26.48
N HIS A 3 21.17 47.67 26.58
CA HIS A 3 20.88 46.34 27.14
C HIS A 3 21.23 46.19 28.63
N MET A 4 21.67 47.27 29.28
CA MET A 4 22.30 47.21 30.60
C MET A 4 21.49 47.86 31.72
N ILE A 5 20.20 48.12 31.52
CA ILE A 5 19.32 48.75 32.54
C ILE A 5 18.26 47.79 33.10
N CYS A 6 18.04 46.61 32.51
CA CYS A 6 16.97 45.70 32.97
C CYS A 6 17.43 44.58 33.93
N LYS A 7 18.70 44.57 34.38
CA LYS A 7 19.24 43.50 35.25
C LYS A 7 19.62 43.94 36.68
N GLN A 8 19.30 45.17 37.06
CA GLN A 8 19.48 45.67 38.43
C GLN A 8 18.22 46.41 38.86
N ASN A 9 17.29 45.70 39.52
CA ASN A 9 16.38 46.23 40.56
C ASN A 9 15.22 45.24 40.83
N SER A 10 15.53 44.06 41.34
CA SER A 10 14.54 43.16 41.95
C SER A 10 14.96 42.65 43.33
N GLN A 11 15.72 43.47 44.06
CA GLN A 11 15.84 43.35 45.51
C GLN A 11 15.63 44.73 46.13
N LEU A 12 14.67 44.78 47.06
CA LEU A 12 14.27 45.85 47.98
C LEU A 12 12.87 46.43 47.74
N PHE A 13 12.15 46.52 48.86
CA PHE A 13 10.81 47.05 49.13
C PHE A 13 9.64 46.07 49.04
N VAL A 14 9.38 45.45 50.19
CA VAL A 14 8.03 45.10 50.67
C VAL A 14 7.49 46.32 51.41
N ASP A 15 6.39 46.90 50.97
CA ASP A 15 5.31 47.35 51.86
C ASP A 15 3.98 47.54 51.10
N ALA A 16 2.90 47.60 51.88
CA ALA A 16 1.50 47.33 51.63
C ALA A 16 0.77 48.18 50.57
N THR A 17 -0.36 47.60 50.13
CA THR A 17 -1.48 48.18 49.35
C THR A 17 -1.44 48.11 47.81
N THR A 18 -2.26 47.18 47.29
CA THR A 18 -3.00 47.16 46.00
C THR A 18 -2.32 47.26 44.61
N LYS A 19 -2.57 46.22 43.80
CA LYS A 19 -2.55 46.08 42.32
C LYS A 19 -1.26 46.43 41.55
N ARG A 20 -0.72 45.44 40.81
CA ARG A 20 0.13 45.66 39.63
C ARG A 20 -0.29 44.79 38.44
N ILE A 21 -0.49 45.47 37.32
CA ILE A 21 -0.71 44.98 35.97
C ILE A 21 0.64 44.48 35.42
N PRO A 22 0.74 43.31 34.76
CA PRO A 22 1.96 42.91 34.09
C PRO A 22 2.08 43.67 32.75
N ILE A 23 3.10 44.53 32.63
CA ILE A 23 3.53 45.09 31.35
C ILE A 23 4.29 43.98 30.62
N ALA A 24 3.72 43.50 29.51
CA ALA A 24 4.38 42.53 28.65
C ALA A 24 5.52 43.21 27.87
N CYS A 25 6.75 42.75 28.08
CA CYS A 25 7.83 42.99 27.11
C CYS A 25 7.62 42.05 25.91
N PRO A 26 7.79 42.54 24.66
CA PRO A 26 7.71 41.68 23.49
C PRO A 26 8.91 40.71 23.52
N VAL A 27 8.62 39.42 23.67
CA VAL A 27 9.60 38.35 23.47
C VAL A 27 9.86 38.27 21.98
N HIS A 28 10.96 38.87 21.51
CA HIS A 28 11.51 38.55 20.20
C HIS A 28 11.93 37.08 20.21
N THR A 29 11.23 36.24 19.44
CA THR A 29 11.71 34.90 19.08
C THR A 29 12.98 35.06 18.25
N PRO A 30 14.15 34.57 18.71
CA PRO A 30 15.36 34.68 17.93
C PRO A 30 15.23 33.79 16.68
N THR A 31 15.60 34.34 15.53
CA THR A 31 15.73 33.60 14.27
C THR A 31 16.70 32.41 14.46
N PRO A 32 16.40 31.22 13.90
CA PRO A 32 17.30 30.08 14.00
C PRO A 32 18.61 30.40 13.28
N VAL A 33 19.71 30.43 14.03
CA VAL A 33 21.03 30.69 13.48
C VAL A 33 21.48 29.46 12.69
N GLN A 34 21.50 29.55 11.36
CA GLN A 34 22.12 28.53 10.52
C GLN A 34 23.62 28.46 10.81
N LEU A 35 24.06 27.36 11.41
CA LEU A 35 25.47 27.10 11.69
C LEU A 35 26.15 26.61 10.42
N ARG A 36 27.03 27.43 9.82
CA ARG A 36 27.74 27.13 8.57
C ARG A 36 28.91 26.13 8.70
N GLY A 37 29.14 25.59 9.89
CA GLY A 37 30.21 24.62 10.18
C GLY A 37 30.69 24.65 11.63
N THR A 38 31.55 23.71 12.01
CA THR A 38 32.03 23.52 13.39
C THR A 38 32.70 24.76 13.98
N MET A 39 33.52 25.46 13.17
CA MET A 39 34.20 26.69 13.60
C MET A 39 33.23 27.85 13.79
N HIS A 40 32.18 27.91 12.97
CA HIS A 40 31.11 28.91 13.10
C HIS A 40 30.27 28.64 14.36
N ALA A 41 29.97 27.37 14.66
CA ALA A 41 29.28 26.96 15.88
C ALA A 41 30.09 27.26 17.15
N LEU A 42 31.37 26.92 17.18
CA LEU A 42 32.26 27.19 18.32
C LEU A 42 32.36 28.71 18.59
N SER A 43 32.61 29.49 17.53
CA SER A 43 32.66 30.96 17.62
C SER A 43 31.34 31.56 18.08
N HIS A 44 30.22 31.04 17.57
CA HIS A 44 28.89 31.48 17.95
C HIS A 44 28.61 31.19 19.43
N ILE A 45 28.83 29.96 19.91
CA ILE A 45 28.59 29.55 21.31
C ILE A 45 29.45 30.38 22.26
N VAL A 46 30.74 30.55 21.96
CA VAL A 46 31.65 31.34 22.80
C VAL A 46 31.22 32.82 22.86
N ARG A 47 30.74 33.38 21.75
CA ARG A 47 30.29 34.80 21.69
C ARG A 47 28.91 35.03 22.28
N SER A 48 28.00 34.07 22.18
CA SER A 48 26.59 34.21 22.60
C SER A 48 26.35 33.72 24.03
N GLU A 49 26.99 32.64 24.45
CA GLU A 49 26.74 31.96 25.73
C GLU A 49 27.98 31.98 26.66
N GLY A 50 29.14 32.42 26.15
CA GLY A 50 30.40 32.50 26.88
C GLY A 50 31.21 31.21 26.84
N ILE A 51 32.49 31.28 27.20
CA ILE A 51 33.42 30.13 27.10
C ILE A 51 33.01 28.94 28.01
N GLY A 52 32.30 29.23 29.11
CA GLY A 52 31.80 28.21 30.03
C GLY A 52 30.71 27.31 29.42
N ALA A 53 29.98 27.80 28.41
CA ALA A 53 28.94 27.04 27.72
C ALA A 53 29.50 25.86 26.91
N LEU A 54 30.76 25.96 26.44
CA LEU A 54 31.46 24.83 25.80
C LEU A 54 31.66 23.63 26.74
N TYR A 55 31.62 23.88 28.05
CA TYR A 55 31.76 22.86 29.09
C TYR A 55 30.43 22.56 29.80
N ALA A 56 29.31 23.08 29.28
CA ALA A 56 27.99 22.78 29.79
C ALA A 56 27.74 21.26 29.67
N GLY A 57 27.57 20.60 30.82
CA GLY A 57 27.42 19.14 30.91
C GLY A 57 28.72 18.36 31.14
N LEU A 58 29.89 19.00 31.29
CA LEU A 58 31.14 18.32 31.64
C LEU A 58 31.06 17.55 32.98
N PRO A 59 30.51 18.10 34.09
CA PRO A 59 30.46 17.38 35.37
C PRO A 59 29.73 16.02 35.33
N PRO A 60 28.50 15.88 34.78
CA PRO A 60 27.88 14.56 34.65
C PRO A 60 28.55 13.67 33.60
N THR A 61 29.27 14.24 32.62
CA THR A 61 30.06 13.46 31.65
C THR A 61 31.24 12.78 32.33
N LEU A 62 31.99 13.50 33.17
CA LEU A 62 33.13 12.97 33.91
C LEU A 62 32.71 11.90 34.93
N LEU A 63 31.54 12.07 35.56
CA LEU A 63 30.98 11.12 36.53
C LEU A 63 30.66 9.74 35.91
N ILE A 64 30.29 9.70 34.62
CA ILE A 64 29.97 8.46 33.90
C ILE A 64 31.17 7.90 33.14
N ALA A 65 32.04 8.77 32.64
CA ALA A 65 33.17 8.38 31.79
C ALA A 65 34.13 7.45 32.53
N VAL A 66 34.46 7.72 33.80
CA VAL A 66 35.43 6.92 34.56
C VAL A 66 34.91 5.49 34.82
N PRO A 67 33.72 5.28 35.43
CA PRO A 67 33.21 3.92 35.64
C PRO A 67 32.98 3.14 34.35
N SER A 68 32.46 3.80 33.31
CA SER A 68 32.21 3.16 32.01
C SER A 68 33.51 2.69 31.35
N THR A 69 34.57 3.49 31.44
CA THR A 69 35.88 3.18 30.86
C THR A 69 36.54 2.03 31.61
N VAL A 70 36.57 2.10 32.95
CA VAL A 70 37.14 1.04 33.80
C VAL A 70 36.42 -0.28 33.55
N LEU A 71 35.09 -0.28 33.51
CA LEU A 71 34.29 -1.48 33.29
C LEU A 71 34.56 -2.08 31.91
N TYR A 72 34.60 -1.26 30.86
CA TYR A 72 34.85 -1.71 29.50
C TYR A 72 36.24 -2.34 29.32
N PHE A 73 37.31 -1.63 29.71
CA PHE A 73 38.67 -2.13 29.53
C PHE A 73 38.97 -3.35 30.40
N THR A 74 38.52 -3.35 31.67
CA THR A 74 38.70 -4.52 32.56
C THR A 74 37.94 -5.73 32.03
N SER A 75 36.69 -5.54 31.55
CA SER A 75 35.91 -6.63 30.97
C SER A 75 36.56 -7.17 29.69
N TYR A 76 37.08 -6.28 28.84
CA TYR A 76 37.80 -6.68 27.63
C TYR A 76 39.05 -7.49 27.96
N ASP A 77 39.91 -7.02 28.86
CA ASP A 77 41.17 -7.70 29.20
C ASP A 77 40.91 -9.09 29.81
N LEU A 78 39.92 -9.21 30.69
CA LEU A 78 39.53 -10.50 31.28
C LEU A 78 38.94 -11.46 30.25
N LEU A 79 38.05 -10.98 29.39
CA LEU A 79 37.42 -11.79 28.33
C LEU A 79 38.45 -12.21 27.29
N LEU A 80 39.35 -11.31 26.89
CA LEU A 80 40.42 -11.56 25.94
C LEU A 80 41.40 -12.62 26.47
N ALA A 81 41.84 -12.48 27.72
CA ALA A 81 42.76 -13.44 28.35
C ALA A 81 42.12 -14.83 28.48
N ALA A 82 40.85 -14.89 28.90
CA ALA A 82 40.11 -16.14 29.01
C ALA A 82 39.86 -16.80 27.64
N ALA A 83 39.48 -16.02 26.63
CA ALA A 83 39.18 -16.51 25.29
C ALA A 83 40.45 -16.96 24.53
N LYS A 84 41.56 -16.22 24.65
CA LYS A 84 42.86 -16.62 24.06
C LYS A 84 43.36 -17.95 24.64
N ARG A 85 43.10 -18.22 25.92
CA ARG A 85 43.46 -19.49 26.57
C ARG A 85 42.57 -20.66 26.14
N LYS A 86 41.29 -20.40 25.86
CA LYS A 86 40.29 -21.44 25.56
C LYS A 86 40.19 -21.78 24.07
N TYR A 87 40.47 -20.84 23.18
CA TYR A 87 40.34 -20.98 21.73
C TYR A 87 41.62 -20.51 21.00
N PRO A 88 42.74 -21.23 21.14
CA PRO A 88 44.01 -20.85 20.52
C PRO A 88 43.96 -20.84 18.98
N ASP A 89 43.15 -21.72 18.38
CA ASP A 89 43.02 -21.86 16.92
C ASP A 89 42.24 -20.70 16.24
N HIS A 90 41.59 -19.85 17.04
CA HIS A 90 40.80 -18.70 16.55
C HIS A 90 41.38 -17.36 17.01
N ALA A 91 42.71 -17.28 17.14
CA ALA A 91 43.42 -16.12 17.70
C ALA A 91 43.07 -14.77 17.05
N ASP A 92 42.71 -14.76 15.76
CA ASP A 92 42.37 -13.52 15.04
C ASP A 92 40.89 -13.08 15.22
N ALA A 93 39.97 -14.01 15.56
CA ALA A 93 38.56 -13.71 15.82
C ALA A 93 38.27 -13.40 17.29
N VAL A 94 39.12 -13.88 18.21
CA VAL A 94 38.99 -13.71 19.65
C VAL A 94 38.91 -12.23 20.09
N PRO A 95 39.69 -11.28 19.55
CA PRO A 95 39.56 -9.86 19.87
C PRO A 95 38.21 -9.25 19.49
N PHE A 96 37.64 -9.64 18.34
CA PHE A 96 36.34 -9.14 17.87
C PHE A 96 35.21 -9.55 18.83
N VAL A 97 35.20 -10.83 19.22
CA VAL A 97 34.18 -11.38 20.12
C VAL A 97 34.34 -10.82 21.54
N SER A 98 35.58 -10.72 22.03
CA SER A 98 35.87 -10.18 23.37
C SER A 98 35.52 -8.70 23.48
N GLY A 99 35.81 -7.91 22.44
CA GLY A 99 35.39 -6.50 22.34
C GLY A 99 33.87 -6.34 22.35
N SER A 100 33.17 -7.15 21.54
CA SER A 100 31.71 -7.13 21.45
C SER A 100 31.04 -7.43 22.80
N LEU A 101 31.46 -8.51 23.46
CA LEU A 101 30.92 -8.93 24.76
C LEU A 101 31.24 -7.91 25.86
N ALA A 102 32.48 -7.41 25.91
CA ALA A 102 32.86 -6.37 26.87
C ALA A 102 32.00 -5.11 26.72
N ARG A 103 31.68 -4.73 25.48
CA ARG A 103 30.83 -3.58 25.21
C ARG A 103 29.37 -3.81 25.57
N CYS A 104 28.83 -5.01 25.31
CA CYS A 104 27.49 -5.38 25.76
C CYS A 104 27.35 -5.26 27.28
N VAL A 105 28.32 -5.78 28.03
CA VAL A 105 28.34 -5.71 29.50
C VAL A 105 28.44 -4.26 29.96
N ALA A 106 29.40 -3.49 29.43
CA ALA A 106 29.59 -2.10 29.83
C ALA A 106 28.36 -1.23 29.54
N ALA A 107 27.80 -1.31 28.33
CA ALA A 107 26.61 -0.54 27.95
C ALA A 107 25.39 -0.90 28.79
N THR A 108 25.19 -2.19 29.09
CA THR A 108 24.05 -2.64 29.91
C THR A 108 24.14 -2.13 31.35
N VAL A 109 25.33 -2.12 31.94
CA VAL A 109 25.53 -1.63 33.32
C VAL A 109 25.43 -0.10 33.40
N VAL A 110 25.89 0.62 32.37
CA VAL A 110 25.95 2.09 32.37
C VAL A 110 24.64 2.75 31.91
N SER A 111 23.83 2.05 31.12
CA SER A 111 22.60 2.59 30.50
C SER A 111 21.63 3.29 31.47
N PRO A 112 21.37 2.78 32.70
CA PRO A 112 20.54 3.50 33.68
C PRO A 112 21.08 4.88 34.07
N ILE A 113 22.40 4.99 34.25
CA ILE A 113 23.06 6.23 34.67
C ILE A 113 23.09 7.22 33.49
N GLU A 114 23.32 6.71 32.28
CA GLU A 114 23.29 7.51 31.04
C GLU A 114 21.91 8.11 30.80
N LEU A 115 20.83 7.35 30.99
CA LEU A 115 19.45 7.83 30.87
C LEU A 115 19.13 8.95 31.87
N ILE A 116 19.59 8.82 33.12
CA ILE A 116 19.41 9.86 34.15
C ILE A 116 20.15 11.14 33.75
N ARG A 117 21.38 11.03 33.25
CA ARG A 117 22.15 12.19 32.74
C ARG A 117 21.42 12.88 31.60
N ILE A 118 20.95 12.13 30.60
CA ILE A 118 20.26 12.68 29.44
C ILE A 118 19.02 13.46 29.88
N ARG A 119 18.23 12.92 30.82
CA ARG A 119 17.04 13.60 31.37
C ARG A 119 17.37 14.83 32.20
N MET A 120 18.49 14.83 32.93
CA MET A 120 18.97 16.01 33.65
C MET A 120 19.44 17.12 32.70
N GLN A 121 20.10 16.78 31.59
CA GLN A 121 20.58 17.75 30.61
C GLN A 121 19.46 18.37 29.78
N ALA A 122 18.38 17.63 29.54
CA ALA A 122 17.27 18.09 28.72
C ALA A 122 16.26 19.02 29.44
N ALA A 123 16.32 19.15 30.76
CA ALA A 123 15.35 19.92 31.54
C ALA A 123 16.06 20.90 32.51
N PRO A 124 16.24 22.18 32.13
CA PRO A 124 16.92 23.19 32.96
C PRO A 124 16.26 23.46 34.32
N ASN A 125 14.98 23.08 34.48
CA ASN A 125 14.16 23.28 35.69
C ASN A 125 13.73 21.96 36.36
N ALA A 126 14.44 20.84 36.15
CA ALA A 126 13.96 19.49 36.46
C ALA A 126 13.75 19.14 37.96
N GLY A 127 14.04 20.04 38.90
CA GLY A 127 13.99 19.75 40.34
C GLY A 127 15.17 18.90 40.82
N SER A 128 15.13 18.45 42.08
CA SER A 128 16.25 17.72 42.71
C SER A 128 16.56 16.38 42.01
N PHE A 129 17.81 15.90 42.13
CA PHE A 129 18.26 14.61 41.58
C PHE A 129 17.33 13.43 41.91
N ALA A 130 16.74 13.44 43.11
CA ALA A 130 15.77 12.44 43.56
C ALA A 130 14.47 12.45 42.72
N ALA A 131 13.97 13.63 42.32
CA ALA A 131 12.77 13.75 41.50
C ALA A 131 12.98 13.22 40.07
N VAL A 132 14.20 13.38 39.51
CA VAL A 132 14.55 12.85 38.19
C VAL A 132 14.64 11.32 38.21
N ILE A 133 15.20 10.73 39.27
CA ILE A 133 15.21 9.27 39.46
C ILE A 133 13.78 8.74 39.58
N GLN A 134 12.95 9.34 40.41
CA GLN A 134 11.56 8.91 40.65
C GLN A 134 10.72 8.95 39.37
N ARG A 135 10.88 9.99 38.53
CA ARG A 135 10.26 10.09 37.20
C ARG A 135 10.83 9.09 36.18
N SER A 136 12.04 8.60 36.39
CA SER A 136 12.70 7.63 35.50
C SER A 136 12.30 6.19 35.77
N ILE A 137 11.90 5.89 37.01
CA ILE A 137 11.38 4.58 37.41
C ILE A 137 9.84 4.48 37.39
N ALA A 138 9.12 5.58 37.13
CA ALA A 138 7.65 5.60 37.07
C ALA A 138 7.03 4.64 36.03
N GLY A 139 7.81 4.19 35.04
CA GLY A 139 7.41 3.16 34.06
C GLY A 139 7.86 1.74 34.40
N GLY A 140 8.26 1.47 35.65
CA GLY A 140 8.87 0.22 36.11
C GLY A 140 10.40 0.24 36.09
N PHE A 141 11.04 -0.67 36.83
CA PHE A 141 12.51 -0.75 36.96
C PHE A 141 13.22 -0.94 35.61
N VAL A 142 12.61 -1.72 34.70
CA VAL A 142 13.11 -1.96 33.33
C VAL A 142 13.13 -0.69 32.48
N ALA A 143 12.37 0.35 32.84
CA ALA A 143 12.34 1.61 32.11
C ALA A 143 13.69 2.35 32.12
N LEU A 144 14.59 2.03 33.06
CA LEU A 144 15.94 2.59 33.13
C LEU A 144 16.84 2.15 31.96
N TRP A 145 16.50 1.07 31.26
CA TRP A 145 17.20 0.57 30.07
C TRP A 145 16.55 1.00 28.75
N ARG A 146 15.60 1.93 28.80
CA ARG A 146 15.03 2.53 27.57
C ARG A 146 16.13 3.28 26.83
N GLY A 147 16.45 2.81 25.62
CA GLY A 147 17.57 3.30 24.82
C GLY A 147 18.78 2.36 24.77
N LEU A 148 18.77 1.24 25.51
CA LEU A 148 19.86 0.26 25.46
C LEU A 148 20.04 -0.34 24.05
N VAL A 149 18.95 -0.69 23.37
CA VAL A 149 18.99 -1.30 22.03
C VAL A 149 19.72 -0.41 20.99
N PRO A 150 19.36 0.88 20.80
CA PRO A 150 20.11 1.73 19.88
C PRO A 150 21.54 2.04 20.35
N THR A 151 21.80 2.03 21.66
CA THR A 151 23.18 2.15 22.18
C THR A 151 24.03 0.91 21.85
N LEU A 152 23.49 -0.30 22.04
CA LEU A 152 24.17 -1.55 21.67
C LEU A 152 24.38 -1.67 20.16
N ALA A 153 23.37 -1.30 19.36
CA ALA A 153 23.43 -1.35 17.90
C ALA A 153 24.56 -0.49 17.30
N ARG A 154 25.00 0.55 18.01
CA ARG A 154 26.17 1.35 17.63
C ARG A 154 27.46 0.86 18.29
N ASP A 155 27.44 0.77 19.61
CA ASP A 155 28.65 0.60 20.41
C ASP A 155 29.29 -0.77 20.17
N VAL A 156 28.48 -1.82 19.98
CA VAL A 156 28.96 -3.19 19.81
C VAL A 156 29.68 -3.37 18.47
N PRO A 157 29.11 -2.97 17.31
CA PRO A 157 29.84 -3.00 16.05
C PRO A 157 31.12 -2.15 16.07
N PHE A 158 31.06 -0.95 16.65
CA PHE A 158 32.24 -0.08 16.80
C PHE A 158 33.35 -0.78 17.59
N SER A 159 33.01 -1.36 18.73
CA SER A 159 33.96 -2.03 19.62
C SER A 159 34.56 -3.30 19.00
N ALA A 160 33.75 -4.08 18.29
CA ALA A 160 34.18 -5.28 17.57
C ALA A 160 35.25 -4.93 16.53
N MET A 161 34.96 -3.93 15.68
CA MET A 161 35.87 -3.48 14.63
C MET A 161 37.12 -2.81 15.21
N TYR A 162 36.97 -1.95 16.23
CA TYR A 162 38.09 -1.27 16.87
C TYR A 162 39.13 -2.27 17.39
N TRP A 163 38.72 -3.23 18.23
CA TRP A 163 39.67 -4.18 18.82
C TRP A 163 40.22 -5.20 17.84
N GLY A 164 39.39 -5.65 16.89
CA GLY A 164 39.83 -6.54 15.82
C GLY A 164 40.91 -5.91 14.93
N ILE A 165 40.69 -4.68 14.49
CA ILE A 165 41.66 -3.93 13.69
C ILE A 165 42.88 -3.54 14.54
N PHE A 166 42.68 -3.15 15.80
CA PHE A 166 43.76 -2.76 16.71
C PHE A 166 44.77 -3.90 16.94
N GLU A 167 44.29 -5.10 17.31
CA GLU A 167 45.17 -6.24 17.57
C GLU A 167 45.87 -6.72 16.30
N LEU A 168 45.18 -6.69 15.15
CA LEU A 168 45.77 -7.07 13.85
C LEU A 168 46.85 -6.09 13.40
N LEU A 169 46.59 -4.77 13.48
CA LEU A 169 47.58 -3.74 13.17
C LEU A 169 48.76 -3.78 14.15
N LYS A 170 48.51 -3.97 15.44
CA LYS A 170 49.56 -4.11 16.45
C LYS A 170 50.45 -5.31 16.17
N LYS A 171 49.88 -6.46 15.78
CA LYS A 171 50.61 -7.68 15.38
C LYS A 171 51.47 -7.44 14.12
N HIS A 172 50.92 -6.80 13.10
CA HIS A 172 51.64 -6.52 11.85
C HIS A 172 52.76 -5.47 12.02
N LEU A 173 52.49 -4.39 12.75
CA LEU A 173 53.48 -3.34 13.01
C LEU A 173 54.61 -3.84 13.92
N ALA A 174 54.31 -4.69 14.92
CA ALA A 174 55.32 -5.31 15.77
C ALA A 174 56.19 -6.37 15.04
N ALA A 175 55.72 -6.87 13.89
CA ALA A 175 56.45 -7.84 13.07
C ALA A 175 57.39 -7.21 12.03
N LEU A 176 57.39 -5.87 11.89
CA LEU A 176 58.25 -5.17 10.93
C LEU A 176 59.72 -5.19 11.38
N PRO A 177 60.67 -5.70 10.56
CA PRO A 177 62.08 -5.80 10.93
C PRO A 177 62.72 -4.45 11.29
N ALA A 178 62.31 -3.37 10.62
CA ALA A 178 62.79 -2.01 10.87
C ALA A 178 62.41 -1.46 12.26
N LEU A 179 61.31 -1.96 12.85
CA LEU A 179 60.85 -1.55 14.17
C LEU A 179 61.40 -2.46 15.29
N GLN A 180 61.80 -3.70 14.96
CA GLN A 180 62.43 -4.62 15.91
C GLN A 180 63.90 -4.30 16.22
N ALA A 181 64.61 -3.62 15.31
CA ALA A 181 66.03 -3.28 15.45
C ALA A 181 66.30 -1.93 16.14
N THR A 182 65.35 -1.38 16.92
CA THR A 182 65.48 -0.05 17.54
C THR A 182 66.03 -0.10 18.97
N ASP A 183 66.92 0.84 19.30
CA ASP A 183 67.61 0.92 20.60
C ASP A 183 66.70 1.27 21.81
N ASN A 184 65.43 1.63 21.58
CA ASN A 184 64.47 1.96 22.66
C ASN A 184 63.10 1.25 22.48
N PRO A 185 62.97 0.01 22.99
CA PRO A 185 61.77 -0.81 22.81
C PRO A 185 60.49 -0.19 23.38
N ALA A 186 60.59 0.57 24.47
CA ALA A 186 59.43 1.15 25.15
C ALA A 186 58.80 2.29 24.33
N GLN A 187 59.60 3.16 23.72
CA GLN A 187 59.11 4.22 22.83
C GLN A 187 58.53 3.63 21.54
N THR A 188 59.15 2.59 20.99
CA THR A 188 58.65 1.91 19.78
C THR A 188 57.31 1.23 20.03
N GLN A 189 57.14 0.56 21.18
CA GLN A 189 55.84 -0.03 21.57
C GLN A 189 54.75 1.02 21.78
N LEU A 190 55.08 2.16 22.39
CA LEU A 190 54.16 3.28 22.54
C LEU A 190 53.73 3.84 21.17
N GLY A 191 54.68 4.01 20.25
CA GLY A 191 54.41 4.44 18.88
C GLY A 191 53.52 3.47 18.09
N ILE A 192 53.79 2.16 18.20
CA ILE A 192 52.97 1.11 17.58
C ILE A 192 51.54 1.13 18.14
N ALA A 193 51.39 1.22 19.46
CA ALA A 193 50.07 1.29 20.10
C ALA A 193 49.30 2.55 19.70
N PHE A 194 49.99 3.69 19.59
CA PHE A 194 49.41 4.95 19.16
C PHE A 194 48.89 4.88 17.71
N VAL A 195 49.71 4.41 16.77
CA VAL A 195 49.32 4.28 15.36
C VAL A 195 48.21 3.26 15.18
N ALA A 196 48.32 2.08 15.79
CA ALA A 196 47.28 1.06 15.75
C ALA A 196 45.96 1.58 16.33
N GLY A 197 46.01 2.32 17.45
CA GLY A 197 44.85 2.95 18.09
C GLY A 197 44.18 4.04 17.23
N ALA A 198 44.97 4.92 16.62
CA ALA A 198 44.47 6.01 15.78
C ALA A 198 43.82 5.48 14.49
N THR A 199 44.46 4.53 13.81
CA THR A 199 43.95 3.94 12.57
C THR A 199 42.70 3.08 12.82
N SER A 200 42.71 2.23 13.85
CA SER A 200 41.54 1.41 14.20
C SER A 200 40.34 2.25 14.62
N GLY A 201 40.54 3.29 15.43
CA GLY A 201 39.49 4.23 15.82
C GLY A 201 38.88 4.96 14.63
N SER A 202 39.71 5.39 13.68
CA SER A 202 39.25 6.12 12.49
C SER A 202 38.43 5.22 11.55
N LEU A 203 38.92 4.00 11.26
CA LEU A 203 38.22 3.04 10.40
C LEU A 203 36.91 2.56 11.03
N ALA A 204 36.91 2.23 12.32
CA ALA A 204 35.71 1.84 13.03
C ALA A 204 34.66 2.98 13.02
N SER A 205 35.08 4.23 13.24
CA SER A 205 34.18 5.40 13.23
C SER A 205 33.53 5.61 11.86
N VAL A 206 34.30 5.50 10.76
CA VAL A 206 33.76 5.63 9.40
C VAL A 206 32.75 4.53 9.10
N ALA A 207 33.06 3.28 9.48
CA ALA A 207 32.18 2.14 9.25
C ALA A 207 30.88 2.21 10.09
N THR A 208 30.93 2.77 11.31
CA THR A 208 29.73 2.94 12.15
C THR A 208 29.00 4.26 11.95
N GLN A 209 29.54 5.19 11.16
CA GLN A 209 28.95 6.51 10.93
C GLN A 209 27.48 6.48 10.50
N PRO A 210 27.01 5.56 9.64
CA PRO A 210 25.59 5.45 9.31
C PRO A 210 24.71 5.14 10.53
N PHE A 211 25.17 4.26 11.42
CA PHE A 211 24.45 3.92 12.67
C PHE A 211 24.48 5.09 13.67
N ASP A 212 25.59 5.82 13.75
CA ASP A 212 25.69 7.06 14.53
C ASP A 212 24.71 8.12 14.03
N VAL A 213 24.56 8.29 12.71
CA VAL A 213 23.60 9.21 12.11
C VAL A 213 22.15 8.77 12.39
N ILE A 214 21.82 7.48 12.30
CA ILE A 214 20.48 6.95 12.62
C ILE A 214 20.15 7.20 14.09
N LYS A 215 21.07 6.87 15.01
CA LYS A 215 20.90 7.11 16.45
C LYS A 215 20.71 8.60 16.73
N THR A 216 21.54 9.46 16.13
CA THR A 216 21.48 10.91 16.31
C THR A 216 20.16 11.47 15.78
N LYS A 217 19.69 11.02 14.61
CA LYS A 217 18.38 11.41 14.06
C LYS A 217 17.22 10.96 14.96
N GLN A 218 17.24 9.72 15.46
CA GLN A 218 16.22 9.21 16.40
C GLN A 218 16.24 9.95 17.75
N GLN A 219 17.43 10.27 18.27
CA GLN A 219 17.57 11.01 19.53
C GLN A 219 17.13 12.48 19.38
N ILE A 220 17.38 13.11 18.23
CA ILE A 220 16.87 14.44 17.91
C ILE A 220 15.34 14.41 17.75
N GLU A 221 14.77 13.43 17.05
CA GLU A 221 13.31 13.27 16.92
C GLU A 221 12.60 13.04 18.27
N THR A 222 13.29 12.45 19.25
CA THR A 222 12.72 12.23 20.59
C THR A 222 12.73 13.49 21.46
N PHE A 223 13.60 14.48 21.18
CA PHE A 223 13.70 15.74 21.93
C PHE A 223 13.04 16.95 21.28
N SER A 224 12.78 16.93 19.96
CA SER A 224 12.14 18.03 19.24
C SER A 224 10.60 18.00 19.23
N SER A 225 9.94 17.22 20.10
CA SER A 225 8.47 17.19 20.23
C SER A 225 7.90 18.30 21.12
N SER A 226 8.59 19.44 21.23
CA SER A 226 8.08 20.62 21.92
C SER A 226 8.62 21.86 21.22
N ALA A 227 7.74 22.54 20.49
CA ALA A 227 7.94 23.84 19.83
C ALA A 227 8.86 23.86 18.59
N GLU A 228 8.33 23.39 17.46
CA GLU A 228 8.56 24.05 16.16
C GLU A 228 7.38 23.71 15.21
N THR A 229 6.96 24.70 14.44
CA THR A 229 5.78 24.76 13.58
C THR A 229 5.62 23.57 12.62
N GLY A 230 4.43 22.96 12.62
CA GLY A 230 3.77 22.36 11.44
C GLY A 230 4.54 21.29 10.66
N LYS A 231 5.04 20.23 11.32
CA LYS A 231 5.47 19.03 10.57
C LYS A 231 4.25 18.15 10.24
N PRO A 232 4.16 17.62 9.01
CA PRO A 232 3.11 16.69 8.64
C PRO A 232 3.14 15.46 9.55
N LEU A 233 2.02 15.18 10.21
CA LEU A 233 1.86 14.00 11.05
C LEU A 233 1.34 12.85 10.19
N ARG A 234 1.89 11.65 10.37
CA ARG A 234 1.35 10.43 9.76
C ARG A 234 0.21 9.89 10.62
N VAL A 235 -0.84 9.37 9.99
CA VAL A 235 -2.06 8.82 10.60
C VAL A 235 -1.78 8.00 11.86
N TRP A 236 -0.89 7.01 11.79
CA TRP A 236 -0.58 6.12 12.91
C TRP A 236 -0.03 6.87 14.14
N ARG A 237 0.83 7.88 13.91
CA ARG A 237 1.41 8.68 15.00
C ARG A 237 0.32 9.51 15.67
N LEU A 238 -0.59 10.08 14.89
CA LEU A 238 -1.72 10.86 15.40
C LEU A 238 -2.71 9.99 16.18
N MET A 239 -3.08 8.82 15.65
CA MET A 239 -3.94 7.85 16.35
C MET A 239 -3.31 7.43 17.68
N HIS A 240 -2.03 7.05 17.67
CA HIS A 240 -1.32 6.66 18.89
C HIS A 240 -1.19 7.82 19.88
N GLU A 241 -1.03 9.06 19.40
CA GLU A 241 -0.96 10.24 20.24
C GLU A 241 -2.30 10.50 20.92
N ILE A 242 -3.41 10.57 20.18
CA ILE A 242 -4.77 10.78 20.72
C ILE A 242 -5.15 9.69 21.73
N VAL A 243 -4.92 8.41 21.39
CA VAL A 243 -5.19 7.29 22.32
C VAL A 243 -4.37 7.41 23.61
N ARG A 244 -3.11 7.85 23.51
CA ARG A 244 -2.20 7.97 24.64
C ARG A 244 -2.45 9.24 25.49
N THR A 245 -2.85 10.34 24.87
CA THR A 245 -2.98 11.65 25.54
C THR A 245 -4.40 11.93 26.03
N GLU A 246 -5.44 11.32 25.44
CA GLU A 246 -6.84 11.72 25.66
C GLU A 246 -7.77 10.57 26.06
N GLY A 247 -7.36 9.31 25.85
CA GLY A 247 -8.10 8.11 26.24
C GLY A 247 -9.27 7.77 25.29
N VAL A 248 -9.61 6.49 25.20
CA VAL A 248 -10.70 5.99 24.36
C VAL A 248 -11.93 5.73 25.22
N VAL A 249 -13.07 6.31 24.85
CA VAL A 249 -14.36 6.04 25.50
C VAL A 249 -15.19 5.13 24.59
N VAL A 250 -15.48 3.93 25.08
CA VAL A 250 -16.36 2.98 24.38
C VAL A 250 -17.81 3.39 24.62
N THR A 251 -18.54 3.68 23.55
CA THR A 251 -19.98 3.95 23.61
C THR A 251 -20.79 2.67 23.41
N ALA A 252 -22.05 2.67 23.83
CA ALA A 252 -22.94 1.58 23.48
C ALA A 252 -23.21 1.59 21.96
N LYS A 253 -23.43 0.40 21.39
CA LYS A 253 -24.03 0.26 20.07
C LYS A 253 -25.45 0.83 20.08
N ASP A 254 -26.00 1.12 18.90
CA ASP A 254 -27.40 1.52 18.81
C ASP A 254 -28.37 0.37 19.15
N GLU A 255 -29.67 0.64 19.15
CA GLU A 255 -30.71 -0.36 19.48
C GLU A 255 -30.72 -1.59 18.54
N ARG A 256 -30.16 -1.45 17.33
CA ARG A 256 -30.01 -2.53 16.34
C ARG A 256 -28.72 -3.33 16.53
N GLY A 257 -27.84 -2.90 17.45
CA GLY A 257 -26.51 -3.46 17.62
C GLY A 257 -25.52 -3.01 16.55
N TYR A 258 -25.75 -1.87 15.90
CA TYR A 258 -24.87 -1.27 14.90
C TYR A 258 -23.89 -0.28 15.54
N ASP A 259 -22.77 -0.07 14.85
CA ASP A 259 -21.70 0.75 15.39
C ASP A 259 -22.08 2.24 15.47
N VAL A 260 -21.70 2.90 16.56
CA VAL A 260 -21.93 4.33 16.79
C VAL A 260 -20.58 5.01 16.91
N SER A 261 -20.41 6.11 16.19
CA SER A 261 -19.21 6.95 16.18
C SER A 261 -19.56 8.35 16.66
N SER A 262 -18.69 8.98 17.43
CA SER A 262 -18.93 10.35 17.92
C SER A 262 -17.65 11.12 18.16
N PHE A 263 -17.68 12.43 17.94
CA PHE A 263 -16.63 13.33 18.39
C PHE A 263 -17.24 14.63 18.94
N ASP A 264 -16.64 15.15 20.00
CA ASP A 264 -17.13 16.33 20.72
C ASP A 264 -16.01 17.08 21.44
N GLU A 265 -16.34 18.23 22.03
CA GLU A 265 -15.44 18.98 22.89
C GLU A 265 -15.63 18.52 24.33
N HIS A 266 -14.54 18.15 24.99
CA HIS A 266 -14.55 17.78 26.39
C HIS A 266 -13.34 18.34 27.14
N ASN A 267 -13.57 19.28 28.05
CA ASN A 267 -12.55 19.92 28.89
C ASN A 267 -11.42 20.59 28.09
N GLY A 268 -11.78 21.30 27.02
CA GLY A 268 -10.85 22.01 26.14
C GLY A 268 -10.04 21.08 25.24
N ARG A 269 -10.48 19.83 25.05
CA ARG A 269 -9.86 18.83 24.17
C ARG A 269 -10.89 18.22 23.24
N VAL A 270 -10.42 17.66 22.14
CA VAL A 270 -11.24 16.85 21.25
C VAL A 270 -11.41 15.49 21.92
N ARG A 271 -12.63 15.01 22.06
CA ARG A 271 -12.91 13.65 22.50
C ARG A 271 -13.46 12.87 21.32
N VAL A 272 -12.81 11.76 20.99
CA VAL A 272 -13.29 10.81 19.99
C VAL A 272 -13.76 9.55 20.72
N SER A 273 -14.99 9.13 20.44
CA SER A 273 -15.61 7.96 21.07
C SER A 273 -16.32 7.10 20.03
N GLY A 274 -16.53 5.82 20.34
CA GLY A 274 -17.28 4.94 19.47
C GLY A 274 -17.47 3.55 20.08
N SER A 275 -18.37 2.76 19.50
CA SER A 275 -18.74 1.44 20.04
C SER A 275 -17.78 0.31 19.67
N SER A 276 -16.87 0.57 18.73
CA SER A 276 -15.84 -0.34 18.24
C SER A 276 -14.60 0.47 17.83
N ALA A 277 -13.44 -0.18 17.67
CA ALA A 277 -12.23 0.54 17.26
C ALA A 277 -12.34 1.12 15.84
N THR A 278 -13.09 0.45 14.95
CA THR A 278 -13.39 0.95 13.60
C THR A 278 -14.37 2.12 13.63
N ALA A 279 -15.32 2.15 14.58
CA ALA A 279 -16.19 3.31 14.80
C ALA A 279 -15.42 4.52 15.34
N ILE A 280 -14.46 4.29 16.24
CA ILE A 280 -13.53 5.32 16.73
C ILE A 280 -12.65 5.84 15.59
N GLY A 281 -12.12 4.94 14.76
CA GLY A 281 -11.35 5.30 13.57
C GLY A 281 -12.17 6.17 12.61
N PHE A 282 -13.42 5.80 12.34
CA PHE A 282 -14.33 6.60 11.54
C PHE A 282 -14.63 7.98 12.17
N ALA A 283 -14.89 8.06 13.48
CA ALA A 283 -15.10 9.35 14.16
C ALA A 283 -13.86 10.25 14.04
N LEU A 284 -12.66 9.69 14.21
CA LEU A 284 -11.41 10.41 14.02
C LEU A 284 -11.28 10.92 12.58
N HIS A 285 -11.51 10.06 11.59
CA HIS A 285 -11.43 10.47 10.19
C HIS A 285 -12.46 11.55 9.85
N LYS A 286 -13.69 11.43 10.37
CA LYS A 286 -14.75 12.42 10.20
C LYS A 286 -14.38 13.77 10.84
N TYR A 287 -13.78 13.77 12.03
CA TYR A 287 -13.25 14.98 12.66
C TYR A 287 -12.15 15.62 11.81
N LEU A 288 -11.22 14.81 11.27
CA LEU A 288 -10.17 15.31 10.38
C LEU A 288 -10.75 15.96 9.13
N LYS A 289 -11.76 15.35 8.51
CA LYS A 289 -12.43 15.87 7.31
C LYS A 289 -13.25 17.14 7.61
N ASP A 290 -14.11 17.08 8.61
CA ASP A 290 -15.13 18.11 8.83
C ASP A 290 -14.60 19.34 9.58
N VAL A 291 -13.61 19.17 10.46
CA VAL A 291 -13.12 20.23 11.34
C VAL A 291 -11.69 20.65 11.00
N VAL A 292 -10.82 19.70 10.67
CA VAL A 292 -9.40 19.99 10.37
C VAL A 292 -9.17 20.25 8.87
N HIS A 293 -10.08 19.78 8.02
CA HIS A 293 -9.97 19.85 6.55
C HIS A 293 -8.75 19.07 6.01
N THR A 294 -8.52 17.89 6.56
CA THR A 294 -7.54 16.93 6.06
C THR A 294 -8.14 15.51 6.01
N GLN A 295 -7.58 14.64 5.17
CA GLN A 295 -8.12 13.28 5.01
C GLN A 295 -7.01 12.26 4.77
N ALA A 296 -7.28 11.02 5.17
CA ALA A 296 -6.39 9.90 4.91
C ALA A 296 -6.80 9.18 3.62
N ASP A 297 -5.80 8.78 2.82
CA ASP A 297 -5.99 8.05 1.57
C ASP A 297 -5.04 6.85 1.45
N TRP A 298 -5.17 6.10 0.35
CA TRP A 298 -4.37 4.89 0.13
C TRP A 298 -2.87 5.15 0.01
N ASP A 299 -2.46 6.26 -0.60
CA ASP A 299 -1.05 6.66 -0.72
C ASP A 299 -0.44 7.04 0.64
N ASN A 300 -1.28 7.21 1.66
CA ASN A 300 -0.89 7.69 2.98
C ASN A 300 -0.12 9.01 2.82
N HIS A 301 -0.70 9.93 2.03
CA HIS A 301 -0.23 11.31 1.96
C HIS A 301 -0.19 11.92 3.37
N ALA A 302 0.71 12.86 3.54
CA ALA A 302 0.91 13.54 4.82
C ALA A 302 -0.35 14.30 5.25
N LEU A 303 -0.83 14.06 6.48
CA LEU A 303 -1.90 14.88 7.04
C LEU A 303 -1.33 16.26 7.40
N VAL A 304 -2.05 17.31 7.01
CA VAL A 304 -1.77 18.69 7.40
C VAL A 304 -2.63 19.01 8.61
N VAL A 305 -2.00 19.10 9.77
CA VAL A 305 -2.69 19.36 11.05
C VAL A 305 -2.11 20.61 11.72
N PRO A 306 -2.97 21.49 12.28
CA PRO A 306 -2.51 22.69 12.97
C PRO A 306 -1.80 22.34 14.28
N ALA A 307 -0.97 23.26 14.79
CA ALA A 307 -0.23 23.07 16.04
C ALA A 307 -1.14 22.88 17.27
N VAL A 308 -2.36 23.44 17.20
CA VAL A 308 -3.43 23.23 18.18
C VAL A 308 -4.63 22.71 17.40
N LEU A 309 -5.14 21.55 17.79
CA LEU A 309 -6.30 20.94 17.16
C LEU A 309 -7.55 21.81 17.36
N PRO A 310 -8.30 22.15 16.30
CA PRO A 310 -9.53 22.91 16.42
C PRO A 310 -10.58 22.09 17.18
N LEU A 311 -11.23 22.70 18.16
CA LEU A 311 -12.33 22.05 18.88
C LEU A 311 -13.56 21.95 17.96
N PRO A 312 -14.29 20.82 17.97
CA PRO A 312 -15.50 20.70 17.16
C PRO A 312 -16.54 21.74 17.64
N PRO A 313 -17.25 22.42 16.71
CA PRO A 313 -18.21 23.47 17.06
C PRO A 313 -19.45 22.94 17.79
N SER A 314 -19.74 21.66 17.63
CA SER A 314 -20.84 20.94 18.27
C SER A 314 -20.51 19.45 18.36
N ALA A 315 -21.08 18.75 19.33
CA ALA A 315 -20.98 17.30 19.40
C ALA A 315 -21.63 16.64 18.17
N VAL A 316 -20.90 15.72 17.54
CA VAL A 316 -21.38 14.92 16.41
C VAL A 316 -21.49 13.47 16.84
N THR A 317 -22.62 12.84 16.58
CA THR A 317 -22.85 11.40 16.82
C THR A 317 -23.55 10.79 15.62
N ILE A 318 -22.98 9.72 15.08
CA ILE A 318 -23.44 9.07 13.85
C ILE A 318 -23.52 7.56 14.12
N ALA A 319 -24.72 7.00 14.00
CA ALA A 319 -24.92 5.56 13.96
C ALA A 319 -24.74 5.05 12.53
N LYS A 320 -24.05 3.92 12.39
CA LYS A 320 -23.90 3.22 11.12
C LYS A 320 -25.28 2.79 10.60
N ASN A 321 -25.48 2.85 9.29
CA ASN A 321 -26.78 2.48 8.72
C ASN A 321 -26.84 1.02 8.28
N THR A 322 -25.69 0.39 8.09
CA THR A 322 -25.54 -1.04 7.78
C THR A 322 -24.67 -1.73 8.82
N LYS A 323 -24.88 -3.04 9.02
CA LYS A 323 -24.12 -3.84 9.99
C LYS A 323 -22.66 -3.97 9.57
N PHE A 324 -22.43 -4.24 8.29
CA PHE A 324 -21.10 -4.51 7.75
C PHE A 324 -20.65 -3.43 6.76
N THR A 325 -19.37 -3.06 6.87
CA THR A 325 -18.62 -2.45 5.79
C THR A 325 -17.61 -3.47 5.29
N TYR A 326 -17.91 -4.09 4.16
CA TYR A 326 -17.09 -5.13 3.53
C TYR A 326 -15.98 -4.51 2.67
N TYR A 327 -14.83 -5.18 2.58
CA TYR A 327 -13.73 -4.67 1.78
C TYR A 327 -12.88 -5.80 1.17
N LEU A 328 -12.55 -5.58 -0.12
CA LEU A 328 -11.70 -6.36 -1.03
C LEU A 328 -12.43 -7.41 -1.88
N ASN A 329 -12.06 -7.46 -3.16
CA ASN A 329 -12.31 -8.60 -4.02
C ASN A 329 -11.25 -9.68 -3.74
N VAL A 330 -11.55 -10.93 -4.08
CA VAL A 330 -10.54 -12.00 -4.09
C VAL A 330 -9.41 -11.67 -5.07
N VAL A 331 -9.69 -11.02 -6.20
CA VAL A 331 -8.67 -10.66 -7.20
C VAL A 331 -7.84 -9.43 -6.83
N THR A 332 -8.28 -8.61 -5.87
CA THR A 332 -7.46 -7.50 -5.34
C THR A 332 -6.14 -8.02 -4.75
N THR A 333 -6.16 -9.25 -4.25
CA THR A 333 -4.96 -9.93 -3.75
C THR A 333 -3.88 -10.10 -4.81
N SER A 334 -4.29 -10.28 -6.06
CA SER A 334 -3.40 -10.44 -7.21
C SER A 334 -3.04 -9.10 -7.86
N TYR A 335 -3.98 -8.16 -8.03
CA TYR A 335 -3.69 -6.94 -8.79
C TYR A 335 -3.09 -5.80 -7.99
N SER A 336 -3.10 -5.86 -6.65
CA SER A 336 -2.66 -4.72 -5.83
C SER A 336 -1.60 -5.06 -4.78
N PHE A 337 -1.67 -6.21 -4.12
CA PHE A 337 -0.87 -6.41 -2.91
C PHE A 337 -0.14 -7.75 -2.74
N TRP A 338 -0.07 -8.62 -3.76
CA TRP A 338 0.76 -9.84 -3.67
C TRP A 338 2.26 -9.54 -3.48
N THR A 339 2.70 -8.34 -3.84
CA THR A 339 4.07 -7.85 -3.65
C THR A 339 4.26 -7.13 -2.31
N TRP A 340 3.21 -6.93 -1.51
CA TRP A 340 3.26 -6.07 -0.32
C TRP A 340 3.96 -6.71 0.85
N ASP A 341 4.71 -5.88 1.58
CA ASP A 341 5.29 -6.22 2.86
C ASP A 341 4.39 -5.82 4.04
N TRP A 342 4.86 -6.09 5.26
CA TRP A 342 4.14 -5.70 6.46
C TRP A 342 3.95 -4.17 6.61
N PRO A 343 4.97 -3.32 6.46
CA PRO A 343 4.79 -1.86 6.48
C PRO A 343 3.66 -1.33 5.59
N GLN A 344 3.49 -1.89 4.37
CA GLN A 344 2.38 -1.54 3.48
C GLN A 344 1.04 -1.99 4.06
N TRP A 345 0.93 -3.27 4.46
CA TRP A 345 -0.27 -3.81 5.08
C TRP A 345 -0.69 -3.09 6.37
N ALA A 346 0.26 -2.75 7.23
CA ALA A 346 -0.01 -2.05 8.49
C ALA A 346 -0.69 -0.70 8.23
N LYS A 347 -0.16 0.09 7.28
CA LYS A 347 -0.77 1.36 6.87
C LYS A 347 -2.15 1.16 6.25
N HIS A 348 -2.29 0.12 5.44
CA HIS A 348 -3.56 -0.17 4.78
C HIS A 348 -4.65 -0.56 5.80
N ILE A 349 -4.32 -1.36 6.82
CA ILE A 349 -5.27 -1.71 7.88
C ILE A 349 -5.59 -0.50 8.76
N ASP A 350 -4.64 0.40 9.01
CA ASP A 350 -4.91 1.67 9.69
C ASP A 350 -5.89 2.54 8.87
N TRP A 351 -5.70 2.62 7.55
CA TRP A 351 -6.66 3.27 6.65
C TRP A 351 -8.03 2.58 6.71
N MET A 352 -8.08 1.24 6.70
CA MET A 352 -9.34 0.50 6.82
C MET A 352 -10.10 0.83 8.11
N ALA A 353 -9.38 0.93 9.24
CA ALA A 353 -9.95 1.31 10.52
C ALA A 353 -10.50 2.74 10.49
N LEU A 354 -9.77 3.70 9.89
CA LEU A 354 -10.25 5.08 9.69
C LEU A 354 -11.51 5.18 8.83
N GLN A 355 -11.72 4.22 7.91
CA GLN A 355 -12.90 4.18 7.06
C GLN A 355 -14.09 3.44 7.68
N GLY A 356 -13.94 2.90 8.89
CA GLY A 356 -15.00 2.13 9.55
C GLY A 356 -15.25 0.74 8.91
N ILE A 357 -14.27 0.20 8.19
CA ILE A 357 -14.31 -1.15 7.61
C ILE A 357 -14.23 -2.17 8.74
N ASN A 358 -15.19 -3.11 8.78
CA ASN A 358 -15.29 -4.11 9.86
C ASN A 358 -15.41 -5.56 9.36
N LEU A 359 -15.53 -5.80 8.05
CA LEU A 359 -15.59 -7.15 7.45
C LEU A 359 -14.64 -7.26 6.24
N PRO A 360 -13.30 -7.23 6.44
CA PRO A 360 -12.36 -7.32 5.33
C PRO A 360 -12.07 -8.77 4.90
N LEU A 361 -11.67 -8.98 3.65
CA LEU A 361 -11.11 -10.26 3.19
C LEU A 361 -9.68 -10.47 3.71
N ALA A 362 -9.32 -11.69 4.12
CA ALA A 362 -7.97 -12.01 4.61
C ALA A 362 -7.41 -13.29 3.97
N PHE A 363 -6.91 -13.15 2.74
CA PHE A 363 -6.54 -14.27 1.86
C PHE A 363 -5.03 -14.50 1.70
N THR A 364 -4.19 -13.63 2.26
CA THR A 364 -2.73 -13.69 2.14
C THR A 364 -2.21 -15.04 2.67
N GLY A 365 -1.33 -15.70 1.92
CA GLY A 365 -0.63 -16.91 2.35
C GLY A 365 -1.49 -18.17 2.53
N GLN A 366 -2.72 -18.21 2.00
CA GLN A 366 -3.59 -19.38 2.16
C GLN A 366 -3.06 -20.66 1.47
N GLU A 367 -2.15 -20.52 0.50
CA GLU A 367 -1.45 -21.65 -0.13
C GLU A 367 -0.74 -22.54 0.90
N LYS A 368 -0.31 -21.96 2.03
CA LYS A 368 0.26 -22.74 3.15
C LYS A 368 -0.76 -23.66 3.79
N ILE A 369 -2.01 -23.22 3.94
CA ILE A 369 -3.11 -24.04 4.48
C ILE A 369 -3.38 -25.19 3.53
N TRP A 370 -3.46 -24.91 2.22
CA TRP A 370 -3.64 -25.94 1.19
C TRP A 370 -2.52 -26.98 1.20
N LEU A 371 -1.26 -26.52 1.27
CA LEU A 371 -0.09 -27.40 1.33
C LEU A 371 -0.15 -28.35 2.53
N GLU A 372 -0.41 -27.83 3.74
CA GLU A 372 -0.47 -28.66 4.95
C GLU A 372 -1.74 -29.53 5.01
N THR A 373 -2.84 -29.10 4.37
CA THR A 373 -4.07 -29.89 4.25
C THR A 373 -3.83 -31.10 3.37
N PHE A 374 -3.37 -30.90 2.12
CA PHE A 374 -3.20 -31.99 1.17
C PHE A 374 -2.03 -32.92 1.50
N LYS A 375 -1.06 -32.46 2.28
CA LYS A 375 -0.04 -33.33 2.88
C LYS A 375 -0.64 -34.44 3.76
N LYS A 376 -1.78 -34.19 4.43
CA LYS A 376 -2.51 -35.23 5.19
C LYS A 376 -3.16 -36.29 4.30
N TYR A 377 -3.32 -35.98 3.01
CA TYR A 377 -3.84 -36.88 1.98
C TYR A 377 -2.72 -37.48 1.11
N ASN A 378 -1.46 -37.39 1.56
CA ASN A 378 -0.26 -37.90 0.87
C ASN A 378 0.05 -37.23 -0.49
N VAL A 379 -0.53 -36.07 -0.78
CA VAL A 379 -0.12 -35.29 -1.97
C VAL A 379 1.27 -34.73 -1.72
N SER A 380 2.15 -34.86 -2.71
CA SER A 380 3.52 -34.39 -2.62
C SER A 380 3.60 -32.86 -2.70
N THR A 381 4.68 -32.29 -2.14
CA THR A 381 4.96 -30.85 -2.30
C THR A 381 5.07 -30.45 -3.77
N ALA A 382 5.65 -31.31 -4.62
CA ALA A 382 5.77 -31.06 -6.05
C ALA A 382 4.40 -31.05 -6.75
N GLY A 383 3.51 -31.98 -6.41
CA GLY A 383 2.14 -31.98 -6.92
C GLY A 383 1.36 -30.73 -6.50
N MET A 384 1.59 -30.23 -5.29
CA MET A 384 1.02 -28.95 -4.85
C MET A 384 1.60 -27.75 -5.58
N GLN A 385 2.91 -27.74 -5.87
CA GLN A 385 3.55 -26.65 -6.63
C GLN A 385 2.98 -26.49 -8.05
N HIS A 386 2.56 -27.59 -8.70
CA HIS A 386 1.87 -27.57 -9.98
C HIS A 386 0.35 -27.32 -9.88
N PHE A 387 -0.22 -27.45 -8.68
CA PHE A 387 -1.61 -27.09 -8.42
C PHE A 387 -1.78 -25.57 -8.23
N PHE A 388 -0.83 -24.94 -7.55
CA PHE A 388 -0.85 -23.49 -7.36
C PHE A 388 -0.54 -22.75 -8.66
N ALA A 389 -1.22 -21.61 -8.85
CA ALA A 389 -0.94 -20.70 -9.95
C ALA A 389 0.44 -19.99 -9.78
N GLY A 390 0.83 -19.15 -10.73
CA GLY A 390 1.94 -18.20 -10.51
C GLY A 390 1.68 -17.25 -9.33
N ALA A 391 2.74 -16.69 -8.73
CA ALA A 391 2.61 -15.81 -7.54
C ALA A 391 1.67 -14.60 -7.75
N ALA A 392 1.71 -13.99 -8.94
CA ALA A 392 0.81 -12.89 -9.30
C ALA A 392 -0.63 -13.36 -9.62
N PHE A 393 -0.86 -14.65 -9.83
CA PHE A 393 -2.11 -15.20 -10.37
C PHE A 393 -2.88 -16.07 -9.37
N GLN A 394 -2.49 -16.04 -8.09
CA GLN A 394 -3.10 -16.85 -7.05
C GLN A 394 -4.61 -16.64 -6.89
N ALA A 395 -5.14 -15.43 -7.14
CA ALA A 395 -6.59 -15.21 -7.05
C ALA A 395 -7.39 -16.17 -7.95
N TRP A 396 -7.01 -16.30 -9.23
CA TRP A 396 -7.64 -17.24 -10.17
C TRP A 396 -7.29 -18.69 -9.86
N GLY A 397 -6.13 -18.96 -9.25
CA GLY A 397 -5.78 -20.29 -8.73
C GLY A 397 -6.74 -20.75 -7.63
N ARG A 398 -7.04 -19.86 -6.68
CA ARG A 398 -7.94 -20.13 -5.54
C ARG A 398 -9.38 -20.35 -5.98
N MET A 399 -9.81 -19.65 -7.03
CA MET A 399 -11.13 -19.82 -7.66
C MET A 399 -11.21 -21.02 -8.61
N GLY A 400 -10.10 -21.74 -8.83
CA GLY A 400 -10.05 -22.94 -9.67
C GLY A 400 -10.01 -22.67 -11.18
N ASN A 401 -9.83 -21.42 -11.61
CA ASN A 401 -9.78 -21.05 -13.02
C ASN A 401 -8.46 -21.46 -13.67
N VAL A 402 -7.35 -21.28 -12.95
CA VAL A 402 -6.01 -21.59 -13.44
C VAL A 402 -5.19 -22.42 -12.46
N ARG A 403 -4.14 -23.07 -12.96
CA ARG A 403 -3.15 -23.83 -12.18
C ARG A 403 -1.79 -23.73 -12.85
N ASP A 404 -0.76 -24.10 -12.09
CA ASP A 404 0.64 -24.04 -12.48
C ASP A 404 1.12 -22.61 -12.79
N SER A 405 2.43 -22.47 -13.01
CA SER A 405 3.05 -21.22 -13.42
C SER A 405 3.48 -21.30 -14.88
N TRP A 406 3.22 -20.24 -15.62
CA TRP A 406 3.78 -20.04 -16.96
C TRP A 406 5.17 -19.41 -16.90
N GLY A 407 5.87 -19.45 -18.03
CA GLY A 407 7.21 -18.91 -18.21
C GLY A 407 8.33 -19.90 -17.92
N PRO A 408 9.59 -19.47 -18.10
CA PRO A 408 10.75 -20.38 -18.08
C PRO A 408 11.26 -20.71 -16.66
N PHE A 409 10.62 -20.19 -15.61
CA PHE A 409 11.16 -20.20 -14.23
C PHE A 409 10.62 -21.33 -13.35
N GLY A 410 9.75 -22.19 -13.89
CA GLY A 410 9.15 -23.29 -13.14
C GLY A 410 7.99 -22.85 -12.21
N PRO A 411 7.56 -23.74 -11.29
CA PRO A 411 6.40 -23.48 -10.45
C PRO A 411 6.71 -22.48 -9.34
N ILE A 412 5.69 -22.11 -8.58
CA ILE A 412 5.80 -21.13 -7.49
C ILE A 412 6.87 -21.55 -6.44
N PRO A 413 7.76 -20.61 -6.04
CA PRO A 413 8.72 -20.85 -4.96
C PRO A 413 8.06 -21.08 -3.59
N LEU A 414 8.51 -22.10 -2.85
CA LEU A 414 7.94 -22.46 -1.54
C LEU A 414 8.25 -21.45 -0.43
N ASP A 415 9.39 -20.76 -0.53
CA ASP A 415 9.79 -19.69 0.39
C ASP A 415 8.81 -18.52 0.36
N PHE A 416 8.26 -18.20 -0.82
CA PHE A 416 7.19 -17.21 -0.95
C PHE A 416 5.90 -17.63 -0.24
N ILE A 417 5.48 -18.89 -0.37
CA ILE A 417 4.29 -19.41 0.35
C ILE A 417 4.46 -19.26 1.86
N GLU A 418 5.65 -19.57 2.37
CA GLU A 418 5.97 -19.44 3.80
C GLU A 418 6.05 -17.98 4.25
N ASP A 419 6.60 -17.07 3.44
CA ASP A 419 6.65 -15.64 3.73
C ASP A 419 5.24 -15.02 3.78
N GLN A 420 4.40 -15.32 2.78
CA GLN A 420 3.01 -14.85 2.74
C GLN A 420 2.19 -15.37 3.93
N TYR A 421 2.41 -16.60 4.37
CA TYR A 421 1.80 -17.13 5.58
C TYR A 421 2.20 -16.33 6.83
N ARG A 422 3.48 -16.02 7.00
CA ARG A 422 3.96 -15.21 8.13
C ARG A 422 3.40 -13.79 8.10
N LEU A 423 3.29 -13.21 6.91
CA LEU A 423 2.65 -11.91 6.70
C LEU A 423 1.18 -11.95 7.14
N GLN A 424 0.45 -12.99 6.76
CA GLN A 424 -0.95 -13.19 7.15
C GLN A 424 -1.16 -13.24 8.66
N LEU A 425 -0.28 -13.90 9.42
CA LEU A 425 -0.38 -13.90 10.88
C LEU A 425 -0.37 -12.48 11.45
N ARG A 426 0.48 -11.60 10.92
CA ARG A 426 0.55 -10.20 11.33
C ARG A 426 -0.68 -9.40 10.91
N ILE A 427 -1.21 -9.67 9.71
CA ILE A 427 -2.45 -9.05 9.20
C ILE A 427 -3.61 -9.40 10.14
N LEU A 428 -3.78 -10.69 10.45
CA LEU A 428 -4.82 -11.16 11.35
C LEU A 428 -4.67 -10.57 12.74
N ASP A 429 -3.46 -10.51 13.30
CA ASP A 429 -3.21 -9.89 14.60
C ASP A 429 -3.67 -8.42 14.64
N ARG A 430 -3.33 -7.62 13.62
CA ARG A 430 -3.76 -6.22 13.55
C ARG A 430 -5.26 -6.07 13.29
N MET A 431 -5.87 -6.92 12.47
CA MET A 431 -7.32 -6.91 12.27
C MET A 431 -8.07 -7.21 13.57
N LYS A 432 -7.57 -8.17 14.36
CA LYS A 432 -8.11 -8.50 15.70
C LYS A 432 -7.94 -7.33 16.68
N GLU A 433 -6.81 -6.63 16.67
CA GLU A 433 -6.59 -5.41 17.49
C GLU A 433 -7.68 -4.36 17.25
N PHE A 434 -8.15 -4.22 16.00
CA PHE A 434 -9.24 -3.30 15.65
C PHE A 434 -10.65 -3.91 15.77
N GLY A 435 -10.78 -5.17 16.20
CA GLY A 435 -12.06 -5.86 16.28
C GLY A 435 -12.75 -6.06 14.93
N MET A 436 -11.98 -6.10 13.84
CA MET A 436 -12.48 -6.47 12.52
C MET A 436 -12.81 -7.97 12.47
N LEU A 437 -13.76 -8.34 11.62
CA LEU A 437 -14.17 -9.72 11.38
C LEU A 437 -13.62 -10.18 10.01
N PRO A 438 -12.39 -10.70 9.91
CA PRO A 438 -11.81 -11.06 8.63
C PRO A 438 -12.52 -12.28 8.01
N ALA A 439 -12.89 -12.19 6.74
CA ALA A 439 -13.38 -13.34 5.97
C ALA A 439 -12.20 -14.23 5.57
N LEU A 440 -12.16 -15.45 6.11
CA LEU A 440 -11.08 -16.43 5.91
C LEU A 440 -11.38 -17.35 4.71
N PRO A 441 -10.40 -17.94 4.03
CA PRO A 441 -10.67 -18.84 2.92
C PRO A 441 -11.30 -20.16 3.39
N ALA A 442 -11.98 -20.86 2.49
CA ALA A 442 -12.50 -22.21 2.71
C ALA A 442 -12.41 -23.08 1.45
N PHE A 443 -12.62 -24.39 1.63
CA PHE A 443 -12.60 -25.37 0.56
C PHE A 443 -13.84 -25.25 -0.35
N ALA A 444 -13.61 -25.15 -1.67
CA ALA A 444 -14.66 -25.04 -2.68
C ALA A 444 -14.81 -26.29 -3.57
N GLY A 445 -13.99 -27.33 -3.37
CA GLY A 445 -14.03 -28.57 -4.18
C GLY A 445 -12.84 -28.77 -5.11
N HIS A 446 -12.03 -27.73 -5.36
CA HIS A 446 -10.85 -27.80 -6.24
C HIS A 446 -9.72 -28.64 -5.59
N VAL A 447 -9.15 -29.57 -6.35
CA VAL A 447 -8.14 -30.53 -5.88
C VAL A 447 -6.96 -30.69 -6.85
N PRO A 448 -5.76 -31.04 -6.35
CA PRO A 448 -4.58 -31.29 -7.19
C PRO A 448 -4.74 -32.58 -7.99
N ALA A 449 -4.13 -32.63 -9.19
CA ALA A 449 -4.18 -33.81 -10.06
C ALA A 449 -3.60 -35.08 -9.40
N GLU A 450 -2.58 -34.93 -8.56
CA GLU A 450 -1.99 -36.05 -7.81
C GLU A 450 -3.00 -36.71 -6.85
N LEU A 451 -3.97 -35.96 -6.31
CA LEU A 451 -5.03 -36.54 -5.46
C LEU A 451 -5.86 -37.56 -6.24
N VAL A 452 -6.15 -37.31 -7.52
CA VAL A 452 -6.91 -38.22 -8.39
C VAL A 452 -6.18 -39.54 -8.59
N THR A 453 -4.84 -39.50 -8.61
CA THR A 453 -4.01 -40.72 -8.71
C THR A 453 -4.00 -41.49 -7.40
N LEU A 454 -3.97 -40.79 -6.26
CA LEU A 454 -3.95 -41.38 -4.92
C LEU A 454 -5.32 -41.95 -4.50
N TYR A 455 -6.41 -41.34 -4.97
CA TYR A 455 -7.79 -41.73 -4.67
C TYR A 455 -8.56 -42.04 -5.97
N PRO A 456 -8.25 -43.15 -6.67
CA PRO A 456 -8.81 -43.46 -7.99
C PRO A 456 -10.31 -43.79 -7.98
N HIS A 457 -10.90 -43.99 -6.80
CA HIS A 457 -12.33 -44.23 -6.61
C HIS A 457 -13.12 -42.95 -6.26
N ALA A 458 -12.43 -41.84 -6.05
CA ALA A 458 -13.08 -40.55 -5.82
C ALA A 458 -13.79 -40.10 -7.10
N ASN A 459 -15.03 -39.61 -6.96
CA ASN A 459 -15.75 -39.00 -8.05
C ASN A 459 -15.21 -37.57 -8.26
N VAL A 460 -14.34 -37.42 -9.26
CA VAL A 460 -13.68 -36.17 -9.61
C VAL A 460 -13.98 -35.84 -11.07
N ARG A 461 -14.14 -34.56 -11.36
CA ARG A 461 -14.30 -34.03 -12.72
C ARG A 461 -13.38 -32.86 -12.95
N GLN A 462 -13.08 -32.53 -14.20
CA GLN A 462 -12.36 -31.30 -14.52
C GLN A 462 -13.35 -30.15 -14.72
N SER A 463 -12.97 -28.94 -14.29
CA SER A 463 -13.68 -27.72 -14.59
C SER A 463 -13.70 -27.45 -16.10
N SER A 464 -14.61 -26.58 -16.56
CA SER A 464 -14.57 -26.06 -17.93
C SER A 464 -13.23 -25.34 -18.18
N GLN A 465 -12.79 -25.35 -19.44
CA GLN A 465 -11.67 -24.52 -19.89
C GLN A 465 -12.01 -23.05 -19.66
N TRP A 466 -11.18 -22.34 -18.92
CA TRP A 466 -11.41 -20.93 -18.59
C TRP A 466 -10.69 -20.01 -19.58
N ALA A 467 -11.40 -18.99 -20.08
CA ALA A 467 -10.90 -17.94 -20.97
C ALA A 467 -9.97 -18.44 -22.09
N ASN A 468 -10.28 -19.59 -22.71
CA ASN A 468 -9.48 -20.24 -23.77
C ASN A 468 -8.00 -20.50 -23.40
N PHE A 469 -7.66 -20.56 -22.11
CA PHE A 469 -6.32 -20.94 -21.67
C PHE A 469 -5.98 -22.38 -22.05
N PRO A 470 -4.72 -22.69 -22.41
CA PRO A 470 -4.30 -24.07 -22.64
C PRO A 470 -4.65 -24.97 -21.45
N GLU A 471 -5.18 -26.17 -21.71
CA GLU A 471 -5.67 -27.11 -20.67
C GLU A 471 -4.65 -27.43 -19.57
N GLN A 472 -3.35 -27.33 -19.90
CA GLN A 472 -2.27 -27.50 -18.93
C GLN A 472 -2.32 -26.47 -17.78
N PHE A 473 -2.86 -25.28 -18.04
CA PHE A 473 -2.97 -24.18 -17.08
C PHE A 473 -4.40 -23.97 -16.55
N THR A 474 -5.38 -24.75 -16.98
CA THR A 474 -6.79 -24.67 -16.54
C THR A 474 -7.35 -26.09 -16.32
N CYS A 475 -8.66 -26.30 -16.47
CA CYS A 475 -9.32 -27.60 -16.31
C CYS A 475 -8.94 -28.26 -14.97
N VAL A 476 -9.05 -27.47 -13.89
CA VAL A 476 -8.69 -27.89 -12.54
C VAL A 476 -9.62 -29.01 -12.09
N HIS A 477 -9.07 -30.01 -11.41
CA HIS A 477 -9.88 -31.12 -10.91
C HIS A 477 -10.76 -30.63 -9.75
N MET A 478 -12.00 -31.10 -9.72
CA MET A 478 -13.05 -30.74 -8.77
C MET A 478 -13.68 -32.03 -8.24
N LEU A 479 -13.74 -32.18 -6.92
CA LEU A 479 -14.51 -33.24 -6.28
C LEU A 479 -16.00 -33.02 -6.52
N ASP A 480 -16.70 -34.10 -6.84
CA ASP A 480 -18.15 -34.10 -6.86
C ASP A 480 -18.68 -33.79 -5.45
N PRO A 481 -19.69 -32.92 -5.29
CA PRO A 481 -20.21 -32.55 -3.98
C PRO A 481 -20.83 -33.71 -3.19
N THR A 482 -21.13 -34.82 -3.85
CA THR A 482 -21.65 -36.04 -3.19
C THR A 482 -20.54 -37.00 -2.75
N ASP A 483 -19.28 -36.75 -3.14
CA ASP A 483 -18.15 -37.60 -2.75
C ASP A 483 -17.80 -37.40 -1.27
N PRO A 484 -17.63 -38.48 -0.48
CA PRO A 484 -17.26 -38.37 0.94
C PRO A 484 -15.96 -37.60 1.20
N LEU A 485 -15.01 -37.59 0.26
CA LEU A 485 -13.76 -36.84 0.39
C LEU A 485 -13.99 -35.32 0.41
N TYR A 486 -15.07 -34.82 -0.21
CA TYR A 486 -15.37 -33.39 -0.21
C TYR A 486 -15.54 -32.89 1.22
N LEU A 487 -16.40 -33.57 1.99
CA LEU A 487 -16.68 -33.23 3.39
C LEU A 487 -15.41 -33.36 4.25
N ASP A 488 -14.65 -34.45 4.06
CA ASP A 488 -13.47 -34.74 4.85
C ASP A 488 -12.34 -33.72 4.62
N ILE A 489 -12.06 -33.39 3.35
CA ILE A 489 -11.03 -32.40 2.98
C ILE A 489 -11.44 -31.00 3.44
N GLY A 490 -12.70 -30.58 3.20
CA GLY A 490 -13.15 -29.26 3.61
C GLY A 490 -13.11 -29.06 5.12
N ARG A 491 -13.53 -30.07 5.90
CA ARG A 491 -13.35 -30.08 7.36
C ARG A 491 -11.88 -29.98 7.76
N THR A 492 -11.02 -30.79 7.13
CA THR A 492 -9.59 -30.82 7.43
C THR A 492 -8.92 -29.48 7.11
N PHE A 493 -9.33 -28.82 6.03
CA PHE A 493 -8.83 -27.50 5.63
C PHE A 493 -9.07 -26.46 6.74
N ILE A 494 -10.29 -26.36 7.26
CA ILE A 494 -10.64 -25.42 8.33
C ILE A 494 -9.91 -25.76 9.64
N GLN A 495 -9.74 -27.05 9.97
CA GLN A 495 -8.96 -27.48 11.13
C GLN A 495 -7.48 -27.09 11.01
N VAL A 496 -6.88 -27.30 9.84
CA VAL A 496 -5.48 -26.91 9.56
C VAL A 496 -5.34 -25.38 9.59
N GLN A 497 -6.26 -24.65 8.97
CA GLN A 497 -6.29 -23.19 9.01
C GLN A 497 -6.32 -22.68 10.45
N THR A 498 -7.26 -23.17 11.25
CA THR A 498 -7.44 -22.78 12.65
C THR A 498 -6.18 -23.09 13.47
N GLN A 499 -5.57 -24.26 13.24
CA GLN A 499 -4.32 -24.65 13.90
C GLN A 499 -3.17 -23.70 13.53
N LEU A 500 -2.97 -23.42 12.24
CA LEU A 500 -1.91 -22.54 11.75
C LEU A 500 -2.09 -21.10 12.26
N TYR A 501 -3.33 -20.63 12.39
CA TYR A 501 -3.65 -19.31 12.93
C TYR A 501 -3.70 -19.25 14.46
N GLY A 502 -3.13 -20.24 15.16
CA GLY A 502 -3.01 -20.24 16.61
C GLY A 502 -4.33 -20.42 17.35
N GLY A 503 -5.26 -21.19 16.76
CA GLY A 503 -6.60 -21.44 17.31
C GLY A 503 -7.64 -20.39 16.93
N TYR A 504 -7.28 -19.40 16.10
CA TYR A 504 -8.19 -18.33 15.71
C TYR A 504 -9.08 -18.72 14.52
N THR A 505 -10.36 -18.38 14.62
CA THR A 505 -11.33 -18.32 13.52
C THR A 505 -12.24 -17.13 13.72
N SER A 506 -12.67 -16.49 12.62
CA SER A 506 -13.76 -15.50 12.62
C SER A 506 -15.14 -16.14 12.47
N SER A 507 -15.20 -17.45 12.19
CA SER A 507 -16.40 -18.17 11.75
C SER A 507 -17.06 -17.60 10.49
N VAL A 508 -16.32 -16.78 9.74
CA VAL A 508 -16.74 -16.21 8.47
C VAL A 508 -15.78 -16.66 7.38
N TYR A 509 -16.32 -17.37 6.40
CA TYR A 509 -15.54 -18.03 5.37
C TYR A 509 -15.95 -17.59 3.97
N GLN A 510 -14.99 -17.28 3.11
CA GLN A 510 -15.20 -16.89 1.73
C GLN A 510 -14.63 -17.97 0.81
N THR A 511 -15.44 -18.43 -0.14
CA THR A 511 -15.03 -19.37 -1.20
C THR A 511 -16.09 -19.43 -2.29
N ASP A 512 -15.69 -19.76 -3.52
CA ASP A 512 -16.58 -19.87 -4.68
C ASP A 512 -16.21 -21.08 -5.55
N THR A 513 -17.18 -21.93 -5.82
CA THR A 513 -16.97 -23.17 -6.61
C THR A 513 -17.05 -22.94 -8.12
N TYR A 514 -17.88 -22.00 -8.57
CA TYR A 514 -18.22 -21.82 -9.99
C TYR A 514 -17.98 -20.39 -10.48
N ASN A 515 -16.98 -19.70 -9.94
CA ASN A 515 -16.64 -18.36 -10.40
C ASN A 515 -16.08 -18.43 -11.84
N GLU A 516 -16.88 -17.97 -12.81
CA GLU A 516 -16.56 -18.07 -14.25
C GLU A 516 -16.30 -19.50 -14.74
N LEU A 517 -16.86 -20.49 -14.05
CA LEU A 517 -16.80 -21.90 -14.41
C LEU A 517 -18.23 -22.43 -14.50
N LEU A 518 -18.51 -23.20 -15.56
CA LEU A 518 -19.84 -23.79 -15.71
C LEU A 518 -19.94 -25.06 -14.83
N PRO A 519 -21.02 -25.19 -14.03
CA PRO A 519 -21.39 -26.48 -13.48
C PRO A 519 -21.60 -27.48 -14.62
N HIS A 520 -21.19 -28.73 -14.42
CA HIS A 520 -21.28 -29.74 -15.47
C HIS A 520 -22.73 -30.12 -15.85
N THR A 521 -23.71 -29.77 -15.01
CA THR A 521 -25.14 -30.03 -15.21
C THR A 521 -25.95 -28.88 -14.65
N SER A 522 -27.12 -28.64 -15.26
CA SER A 522 -28.11 -27.69 -14.78
C SER A 522 -29.17 -28.31 -13.85
N ASP A 523 -29.02 -29.58 -13.48
CA ASP A 523 -29.94 -30.29 -12.58
C ASP A 523 -30.05 -29.55 -11.22
N PRO A 524 -31.25 -29.07 -10.85
CA PRO A 524 -31.49 -28.41 -9.57
C PRO A 524 -31.04 -29.22 -8.34
N ALA A 525 -31.14 -30.55 -8.38
CA ALA A 525 -30.72 -31.42 -7.28
C ALA A 525 -29.19 -31.38 -7.10
N TYR A 526 -28.46 -31.40 -8.22
CA TYR A 526 -27.01 -31.27 -8.20
C TYR A 526 -26.57 -29.89 -7.71
N LEU A 527 -27.15 -28.81 -8.25
CA LEU A 527 -26.83 -27.45 -7.83
C LEU A 527 -27.06 -27.24 -6.32
N ARG A 528 -28.16 -27.77 -5.79
CA ARG A 528 -28.44 -27.76 -4.35
C ARG A 528 -27.42 -28.56 -3.55
N ALA A 529 -26.99 -29.72 -4.06
CA ALA A 529 -25.98 -30.54 -3.41
C ALA A 529 -24.61 -29.84 -3.38
N SER A 530 -24.25 -29.11 -4.45
CA SER A 530 -22.99 -28.37 -4.55
C SER A 530 -22.82 -27.35 -3.43
N SER A 531 -23.77 -26.44 -3.26
CA SER A 531 -23.71 -25.41 -2.21
C SER A 531 -23.85 -26.01 -0.81
N LYS A 532 -24.64 -27.09 -0.67
CA LYS A 532 -24.77 -27.82 0.58
C LYS A 532 -23.44 -28.46 1.02
N ALA A 533 -22.70 -29.07 0.11
CA ALA A 533 -21.40 -29.68 0.41
C ALA A 533 -20.38 -28.65 0.91
N VAL A 534 -20.36 -27.45 0.31
CA VAL A 534 -19.51 -26.34 0.76
C VAL A 534 -19.80 -26.00 2.23
N ILE A 535 -21.05 -25.65 2.57
CA ILE A 535 -21.38 -25.22 3.94
C ILE A 535 -21.29 -26.37 4.95
N ASP A 536 -21.68 -27.60 4.59
CA ASP A 536 -21.59 -28.76 5.48
C ASP A 536 -20.13 -29.05 5.86
N SER A 537 -19.18 -28.87 4.92
CA SER A 537 -17.76 -29.03 5.18
C SER A 537 -17.19 -27.97 6.15
N MET A 538 -17.68 -26.73 6.07
CA MET A 538 -17.34 -25.69 7.04
C MET A 538 -17.91 -26.02 8.41
N LEU A 539 -19.21 -26.36 8.48
CA LEU A 539 -19.93 -26.68 9.72
C LEU A 539 -19.37 -27.91 10.45
N ALA A 540 -18.79 -28.85 9.70
CA ALA A 540 -18.14 -30.03 10.26
C ALA A 540 -16.86 -29.70 11.06
N ALA A 541 -16.27 -28.51 10.86
CA ALA A 541 -15.13 -28.00 11.63
C ALA A 541 -15.50 -26.85 12.56
N ASP A 542 -16.41 -25.97 12.14
CA ASP A 542 -16.87 -24.80 12.89
C ASP A 542 -18.41 -24.70 12.88
N PRO A 543 -19.11 -25.04 13.98
CA PRO A 543 -20.58 -24.97 14.07
C PRO A 543 -21.17 -23.57 13.86
N ASN A 544 -20.36 -22.51 13.97
CA ASN A 544 -20.78 -21.12 13.79
C ASN A 544 -20.48 -20.59 12.39
N ALA A 545 -19.96 -21.42 11.48
CA ALA A 545 -19.59 -21.02 10.14
C ALA A 545 -20.72 -20.27 9.41
N VAL A 546 -20.35 -19.14 8.80
CA VAL A 546 -21.14 -18.35 7.85
C VAL A 546 -20.34 -18.25 6.57
N TRP A 547 -20.94 -18.65 5.47
CA TRP A 547 -20.35 -18.56 4.14
C TRP A 547 -20.62 -17.19 3.52
N ILE A 548 -19.58 -16.52 3.04
CA ILE A 548 -19.64 -15.36 2.16
C ILE A 548 -19.36 -15.83 0.74
N MET A 549 -20.28 -15.53 -0.18
CA MET A 549 -20.21 -15.97 -1.58
C MET A 549 -20.27 -14.76 -2.53
N GLN A 550 -19.47 -14.78 -3.59
CA GLN A 550 -19.56 -13.78 -4.67
C GLN A 550 -20.79 -14.04 -5.55
N GLY A 551 -21.61 -13.01 -5.75
CA GLY A 551 -22.75 -13.05 -6.67
C GLY A 551 -22.38 -12.91 -8.15
N TRP A 552 -21.09 -12.75 -8.48
CA TRP A 552 -20.58 -12.47 -9.84
C TRP A 552 -21.05 -13.48 -10.87
N LEU A 553 -20.96 -14.77 -10.55
CA LEU A 553 -21.29 -15.85 -11.49
C LEU A 553 -22.74 -15.78 -11.99
N PHE A 554 -23.67 -15.23 -11.18
CA PHE A 554 -25.06 -15.03 -11.58
C PHE A 554 -25.23 -13.92 -12.62
N TYR A 555 -24.37 -12.91 -12.60
CA TYR A 555 -24.34 -11.87 -13.63
C TYR A 555 -23.56 -12.33 -14.87
N PHE A 556 -22.33 -12.81 -14.66
CA PHE A 556 -21.38 -13.13 -15.73
C PHE A 556 -21.90 -14.25 -16.65
N MET A 557 -22.44 -15.33 -16.06
CA MET A 557 -23.01 -16.46 -16.80
C MET A 557 -24.54 -16.48 -16.70
N LYS A 558 -25.20 -15.31 -16.87
CA LYS A 558 -26.66 -15.16 -16.74
C LYS A 558 -27.49 -16.09 -17.64
N ASP A 559 -26.96 -16.50 -18.79
CA ASP A 559 -27.62 -17.44 -19.69
C ASP A 559 -27.73 -18.85 -19.07
N PHE A 560 -26.71 -19.25 -18.31
CA PHE A 560 -26.77 -20.45 -17.49
C PHE A 560 -27.59 -20.19 -16.23
N TRP A 561 -27.28 -19.14 -15.45
CA TRP A 561 -27.85 -18.84 -14.13
C TRP A 561 -29.19 -18.09 -14.20
N THR A 562 -30.21 -18.82 -14.64
CA THR A 562 -31.62 -18.43 -14.52
C THR A 562 -32.08 -18.45 -13.06
N ASN A 563 -33.10 -17.65 -12.72
CA ASN A 563 -33.53 -17.48 -11.33
C ASN A 563 -33.88 -18.80 -10.62
N ASP A 564 -34.50 -19.76 -11.31
CA ASP A 564 -34.81 -21.10 -10.78
C ASP A 564 -33.55 -21.90 -10.41
N LYS A 565 -32.48 -21.78 -11.20
CA LYS A 565 -31.19 -22.43 -10.91
C LYS A 565 -30.42 -21.73 -9.80
N ILE A 566 -30.50 -20.39 -9.74
CA ILE A 566 -29.96 -19.62 -8.62
C ILE A 566 -30.68 -20.05 -7.33
N GLU A 567 -32.01 -20.13 -7.34
CA GLU A 567 -32.79 -20.58 -6.19
C GLU A 567 -32.44 -22.01 -5.77
N ALA A 568 -32.30 -22.93 -6.73
CA ALA A 568 -31.88 -24.30 -6.47
C ALA A 568 -30.50 -24.36 -5.81
N TYR A 569 -29.52 -23.62 -6.34
CA TYR A 569 -28.17 -23.55 -5.81
C TYR A 569 -28.17 -22.92 -4.41
N LEU A 570 -28.72 -21.72 -4.22
CA LEU A 570 -28.73 -21.04 -2.92
C LEU A 570 -29.59 -21.76 -1.87
N GLY A 571 -30.57 -22.55 -2.29
CA GLY A 571 -31.43 -23.36 -1.43
C GLY A 571 -30.73 -24.53 -0.72
N GLY A 572 -29.48 -24.85 -1.07
CA GLY A 572 -28.68 -25.86 -0.35
C GLY A 572 -28.15 -25.37 1.01
N VAL A 573 -28.22 -24.06 1.26
CA VAL A 573 -27.71 -23.42 2.48
C VAL A 573 -28.87 -22.78 3.25
N ALA A 574 -28.81 -22.72 4.58
CA ALA A 574 -29.79 -21.98 5.38
C ALA A 574 -29.63 -20.46 5.20
N ASN A 575 -30.68 -19.65 5.48
CA ASN A 575 -30.63 -18.21 5.23
C ASN A 575 -29.66 -17.48 6.17
N ASP A 576 -29.52 -17.94 7.41
CA ASP A 576 -28.63 -17.40 8.43
C ASP A 576 -27.17 -17.85 8.27
N ARG A 577 -26.87 -18.70 7.28
CA ARG A 577 -25.55 -19.30 7.05
C ARG A 577 -24.88 -18.87 5.75
N LEU A 578 -25.52 -17.99 4.98
CA LEU A 578 -24.98 -17.47 3.73
C LEU A 578 -25.18 -15.96 3.65
N ILE A 579 -24.11 -15.24 3.31
CA ILE A 579 -24.13 -13.82 2.98
C ILE A 579 -23.69 -13.68 1.53
N MET A 580 -24.53 -13.06 0.70
CA MET A 580 -24.21 -12.78 -0.69
C MET A 580 -23.47 -11.44 -0.81
N LEU A 581 -22.35 -11.43 -1.53
CA LEU A 581 -21.77 -10.20 -2.05
C LEU A 581 -22.42 -9.92 -3.41
N ASP A 582 -23.32 -8.95 -3.50
CA ASP A 582 -23.85 -8.54 -4.80
C ASP A 582 -22.80 -7.70 -5.52
N LEU A 583 -21.89 -8.41 -6.20
CA LEU A 583 -20.52 -7.95 -6.43
C LEU A 583 -20.43 -6.64 -7.23
N TRP A 584 -21.38 -6.41 -8.15
CA TRP A 584 -21.41 -5.28 -9.07
C TRP A 584 -22.74 -4.50 -8.96
N THR A 585 -23.17 -4.21 -7.74
CA THR A 585 -24.52 -3.66 -7.46
C THR A 585 -24.74 -2.29 -8.10
N GLU A 586 -23.68 -1.48 -8.19
CA GLU A 586 -23.76 -0.13 -8.76
C GLU A 586 -24.08 -0.11 -10.25
N SER A 587 -23.87 -1.20 -10.98
CA SER A 587 -24.15 -1.27 -12.42
C SER A 587 -25.21 -2.34 -12.71
N PHE A 588 -25.04 -3.55 -12.18
CA PHE A 588 -25.88 -4.72 -12.46
C PHE A 588 -26.34 -5.43 -11.17
N PRO A 589 -27.31 -4.86 -10.43
CA PRO A 589 -27.77 -5.41 -9.14
C PRO A 589 -28.55 -6.73 -9.31
N VAL A 590 -27.96 -7.86 -8.92
CA VAL A 590 -28.60 -9.19 -9.00
C VAL A 590 -29.64 -9.40 -7.90
N TRP A 591 -29.50 -8.74 -6.74
CA TRP A 591 -30.46 -8.81 -5.63
C TRP A 591 -31.89 -8.47 -6.08
N SER A 592 -32.01 -7.52 -7.01
CA SER A 592 -33.28 -6.97 -7.48
C SER A 592 -34.12 -7.99 -8.27
N ARG A 593 -33.48 -8.79 -9.13
CA ARG A 593 -34.17 -9.82 -9.94
C ARG A 593 -34.35 -11.15 -9.21
N THR A 594 -33.64 -11.36 -8.11
CA THR A 594 -33.66 -12.61 -7.31
C THR A 594 -34.51 -12.48 -6.05
N SER A 595 -35.30 -11.41 -5.91
CA SER A 595 -36.11 -11.12 -4.73
C SER A 595 -35.30 -11.20 -3.43
N ASN A 596 -34.20 -10.42 -3.36
CA ASN A 596 -33.21 -10.47 -2.27
C ASN A 596 -32.58 -11.86 -2.14
N TYR A 597 -32.11 -12.44 -3.24
CA TYR A 597 -31.49 -13.77 -3.26
C TYR A 597 -32.34 -14.83 -2.55
N PHE A 598 -33.67 -14.80 -2.74
CA PHE A 598 -34.59 -15.75 -2.12
C PHE A 598 -34.53 -15.73 -0.57
N GLY A 599 -34.33 -14.54 0.00
CA GLY A 599 -34.30 -14.29 1.45
C GLY A 599 -32.92 -14.44 2.09
N LYS A 600 -31.83 -14.52 1.31
CA LYS A 600 -30.47 -14.47 1.86
C LYS A 600 -30.08 -13.03 2.21
N PRO A 601 -29.38 -12.81 3.34
CA PRO A 601 -28.69 -11.55 3.59
C PRO A 601 -27.67 -11.24 2.49
N TRP A 602 -27.54 -9.98 2.12
CA TRP A 602 -26.60 -9.55 1.09
C TRP A 602 -25.94 -8.21 1.40
N ILE A 603 -24.81 -7.95 0.76
CA ILE A 603 -24.02 -6.72 0.89
C ILE A 603 -24.02 -6.03 -0.48
N TYR A 604 -24.40 -4.74 -0.50
CA TYR A 604 -24.25 -3.88 -1.66
C TYR A 604 -22.77 -3.68 -1.92
N CYS A 605 -22.24 -4.20 -3.02
CA CYS A 605 -20.82 -4.06 -3.33
C CYS A 605 -20.61 -3.13 -4.53
N LEU A 606 -19.59 -2.27 -4.41
CA LEU A 606 -19.07 -1.44 -5.48
C LEU A 606 -17.87 -2.16 -6.12
N LEU A 607 -18.03 -2.68 -7.33
CA LEU A 607 -16.95 -3.30 -8.10
C LEU A 607 -16.05 -2.24 -8.72
N HIS A 608 -16.62 -1.32 -9.48
CA HIS A 608 -15.98 -0.15 -10.08
C HIS A 608 -14.83 -0.45 -11.06
N THR A 609 -13.72 -1.06 -10.63
CA THR A 609 -12.57 -1.37 -11.50
C THR A 609 -12.39 -2.85 -11.78
N PHE A 610 -11.90 -3.11 -13.00
CA PHE A 610 -11.44 -4.39 -13.51
C PHE A 610 -9.94 -4.31 -13.82
N GLY A 611 -9.17 -5.36 -13.57
CA GLY A 611 -7.72 -5.43 -13.79
C GLY A 611 -6.87 -4.47 -12.96
N GLY A 612 -7.50 -3.60 -12.16
CA GLY A 612 -6.85 -2.40 -11.60
C GLY A 612 -6.49 -1.36 -12.67
N ASN A 613 -7.24 -1.31 -13.77
CA ASN A 613 -6.97 -0.41 -14.89
C ASN A 613 -7.17 1.05 -14.46
N LEU A 614 -6.34 1.93 -15.01
CA LEU A 614 -6.40 3.37 -14.76
C LEU A 614 -7.36 4.04 -15.76
N GLY A 615 -7.99 5.12 -15.31
CA GLY A 615 -9.00 5.83 -16.09
C GLY A 615 -9.94 6.56 -15.15
N LEU A 616 -10.25 7.82 -15.44
CA LEU A 616 -11.20 8.59 -14.64
C LEU A 616 -12.62 8.13 -14.98
N HIS A 617 -13.29 7.47 -14.03
CA HIS A 617 -14.67 7.03 -14.20
C HIS A 617 -15.36 6.84 -12.85
N GLY A 618 -16.69 6.86 -12.86
CA GLY A 618 -17.53 6.52 -11.71
C GLY A 618 -18.89 7.21 -11.79
N ASN A 619 -19.85 6.77 -10.99
CA ASN A 619 -21.19 7.39 -10.97
C ASN A 619 -21.52 7.95 -9.57
N LEU A 620 -20.97 9.14 -9.28
CA LEU A 620 -21.17 9.79 -7.98
C LEU A 620 -22.65 10.11 -7.69
N PRO A 621 -23.49 10.56 -8.66
CA PRO A 621 -24.91 10.78 -8.41
C PRO A 621 -25.66 9.51 -7.98
N LYS A 622 -25.38 8.38 -8.65
CA LYS A 622 -25.96 7.08 -8.32
C LYS A 622 -25.48 6.61 -6.96
N LEU A 623 -24.17 6.69 -6.69
CA LEU A 623 -23.58 6.28 -5.42
C LEU A 623 -24.06 7.12 -4.23
N ALA A 624 -24.31 8.42 -4.42
CA ALA A 624 -24.87 9.30 -3.40
C ALA A 624 -26.31 8.94 -2.98
N THR A 625 -27.00 8.08 -3.73
CA THR A 625 -28.44 7.81 -3.55
C THR A 625 -28.75 6.32 -3.41
N ASN A 626 -28.23 5.48 -4.31
CA ASN A 626 -28.60 4.07 -4.47
C ASN A 626 -28.40 3.20 -3.24
N PRO A 627 -27.31 3.32 -2.46
CA PRO A 627 -27.16 2.52 -1.25
C PRO A 627 -28.32 2.72 -0.26
N ILE A 628 -28.84 3.95 -0.15
CA ILE A 628 -29.94 4.29 0.76
C ILE A 628 -31.26 3.75 0.25
N THR A 629 -31.54 3.91 -1.06
CA THR A 629 -32.77 3.41 -1.66
C THR A 629 -32.80 1.89 -1.74
N SER A 630 -31.66 1.25 -2.01
CA SER A 630 -31.53 -0.22 -2.04
C SER A 630 -31.69 -0.81 -0.65
N LEU A 631 -31.13 -0.18 0.39
CA LEU A 631 -31.32 -0.61 1.78
C LEU A 631 -32.81 -0.58 2.15
N ALA A 632 -33.52 0.50 1.83
CA ALA A 632 -34.95 0.60 2.07
C ALA A 632 -35.77 -0.43 1.27
N ALA A 633 -35.39 -0.70 0.02
CA ALA A 633 -36.07 -1.67 -0.84
C ALA A 633 -35.77 -3.14 -0.50
N SER A 634 -34.68 -3.41 0.23
CA SER A 634 -34.24 -4.76 0.57
C SER A 634 -35.07 -5.45 1.66
N ASP A 635 -35.99 -4.72 2.31
CA ASP A 635 -36.80 -5.22 3.42
C ASP A 635 -35.96 -5.93 4.51
N GLY A 636 -34.83 -5.31 4.88
CA GLY A 636 -33.92 -5.81 5.92
C GLY A 636 -32.92 -6.88 5.48
N HIS A 637 -32.91 -7.30 4.21
CA HIS A 637 -31.96 -8.29 3.68
C HIS A 637 -30.60 -7.68 3.30
N MET A 638 -30.55 -6.40 2.95
CA MET A 638 -29.27 -5.70 2.76
C MET A 638 -28.66 -5.41 4.13
N ILE A 639 -27.60 -6.14 4.47
CA ILE A 639 -26.95 -6.04 5.79
C ILE A 639 -25.62 -5.27 5.75
N GLY A 640 -25.16 -4.88 4.57
CA GLY A 640 -23.86 -4.25 4.40
C GLY A 640 -23.73 -3.41 3.15
N LEU A 641 -22.68 -2.59 3.16
CA LEU A 641 -22.13 -1.91 1.99
C LEU A 641 -20.66 -2.30 1.89
N GLY A 642 -20.12 -2.55 0.71
CA GLY A 642 -18.73 -2.92 0.57
C GLY A 642 -18.10 -2.44 -0.72
N LEU A 643 -16.76 -2.56 -0.76
CA LEU A 643 -15.98 -2.32 -1.96
C LEU A 643 -15.33 -3.63 -2.42
N THR A 644 -15.47 -3.93 -3.69
CA THR A 644 -15.08 -5.21 -4.32
C THR A 644 -14.27 -4.97 -5.59
N MET A 645 -13.54 -3.87 -5.67
CA MET A 645 -12.69 -3.54 -6.81
C MET A 645 -11.63 -4.57 -7.10
N GLU A 646 -11.36 -4.83 -8.38
CA GLU A 646 -10.28 -5.75 -8.75
C GLU A 646 -8.90 -5.16 -8.42
N GLY A 647 -8.75 -3.83 -8.48
CA GLY A 647 -7.52 -3.15 -8.06
C GLY A 647 -7.77 -1.79 -7.40
N ILE A 648 -6.92 -1.43 -6.45
CA ILE A 648 -6.96 -0.17 -5.68
C ILE A 648 -5.95 0.87 -6.22
N PHE A 649 -5.86 2.06 -5.60
CA PHE A 649 -5.05 3.22 -6.03
C PHE A 649 -5.50 3.92 -7.32
N GLN A 650 -6.81 4.18 -7.42
CA GLN A 650 -7.38 5.04 -8.47
C GLN A 650 -8.70 5.64 -7.97
N ASN A 651 -9.23 6.67 -8.63
CA ASN A 651 -10.57 7.24 -8.42
C ASN A 651 -10.99 7.42 -6.93
N TYR A 652 -10.07 7.96 -6.11
CA TYR A 652 -10.21 8.10 -4.64
C TYR A 652 -11.55 8.68 -4.19
N VAL A 653 -12.08 9.65 -4.94
CA VAL A 653 -13.38 10.31 -4.67
C VAL A 653 -14.54 9.32 -4.61
N VAL A 654 -14.51 8.25 -5.41
CA VAL A 654 -15.58 7.27 -5.49
C VAL A 654 -15.62 6.42 -4.21
N TYR A 655 -14.45 5.96 -3.76
CA TYR A 655 -14.34 5.09 -2.59
C TYR A 655 -14.59 5.85 -1.29
N ASP A 656 -14.14 7.10 -1.20
CA ASP A 656 -14.41 7.96 -0.05
C ASP A 656 -15.92 8.22 0.09
N LEU A 657 -16.63 8.52 -1.02
CA LEU A 657 -18.09 8.63 -1.01
C LEU A 657 -18.76 7.31 -0.61
N ALA A 658 -18.36 6.18 -1.22
CA ALA A 658 -18.97 4.88 -0.98
C ALA A 658 -18.90 4.47 0.49
N LEU A 659 -17.73 4.64 1.12
CA LEU A 659 -17.51 4.29 2.52
C LEU A 659 -18.28 5.22 3.46
N GLU A 660 -18.38 6.52 3.14
CA GLU A 660 -19.22 7.45 3.91
C GLU A 660 -20.71 7.09 3.84
N MET A 661 -21.19 6.55 2.71
CA MET A 661 -22.59 6.14 2.56
C MET A 661 -23.00 4.99 3.50
N ALA A 662 -22.07 4.18 4.02
CA ALA A 662 -22.37 3.17 5.05
C ALA A 662 -22.84 3.78 6.39
N TRP A 663 -22.53 5.06 6.61
CA TRP A 663 -22.86 5.82 7.83
C TRP A 663 -23.99 6.83 7.63
N ARG A 664 -24.66 6.80 6.48
CA ARG A 664 -25.70 7.76 6.09
C ARG A 664 -27.09 7.10 6.13
N SER A 665 -28.09 7.82 6.63
CA SER A 665 -29.51 7.43 6.58
C SER A 665 -30.29 8.13 5.46
N THR A 666 -29.70 9.13 4.81
CA THR A 666 -30.31 9.92 3.74
C THR A 666 -29.33 10.11 2.59
N PRO A 667 -29.81 10.33 1.34
CA PRO A 667 -28.94 10.63 0.21
C PRO A 667 -27.95 11.77 0.46
N MET A 668 -26.79 11.75 -0.21
CA MET A 668 -25.73 12.74 -0.04
C MET A 668 -25.98 13.98 -0.93
N PRO A 669 -25.95 15.21 -0.39
CA PRO A 669 -25.97 16.43 -1.20
C PRO A 669 -24.63 16.60 -1.95
N LEU A 670 -24.56 16.01 -3.13
CA LEU A 670 -23.32 15.78 -3.87
C LEU A 670 -22.50 17.06 -4.14
N ASP A 671 -23.15 18.17 -4.50
CA ASP A 671 -22.44 19.42 -4.81
C ASP A 671 -21.63 19.94 -3.63
N LYS A 672 -22.26 19.96 -2.44
CA LYS A 672 -21.60 20.38 -1.21
C LYS A 672 -20.53 19.38 -0.77
N TRP A 673 -20.82 18.09 -0.95
CA TRP A 673 -19.88 17.04 -0.60
C TRP A 673 -18.60 17.09 -1.44
N VAL A 674 -18.71 17.26 -2.77
CA VAL A 674 -17.53 17.39 -3.64
C VAL A 674 -16.71 18.64 -3.30
N GLN A 675 -17.36 19.78 -3.03
CA GLN A 675 -16.65 20.99 -2.59
C GLN A 675 -15.87 20.75 -1.29
N ALA A 676 -16.49 20.06 -0.31
CA ALA A 676 -15.82 19.69 0.93
C ALA A 676 -14.66 18.71 0.70
N TYR A 677 -14.86 17.69 -0.16
CA TYR A 677 -13.83 16.72 -0.52
C TYR A 677 -12.58 17.40 -1.11
N VAL A 678 -12.75 18.40 -1.98
CA VAL A 678 -11.61 19.15 -2.55
C VAL A 678 -10.81 19.86 -1.46
N HIS A 679 -11.49 20.59 -0.57
CA HIS A 679 -10.83 21.27 0.54
C HIS A 679 -10.13 20.27 1.47
N GLN A 680 -10.77 19.15 1.79
CA GLN A 680 -10.22 18.10 2.64
C GLN A 680 -9.00 17.41 2.02
N ARG A 681 -9.04 17.16 0.72
CA ARG A 681 -7.95 16.51 -0.03
C ARG A 681 -6.74 17.41 -0.19
N TYR A 682 -6.96 18.70 -0.40
CA TYR A 682 -5.89 19.65 -0.71
C TYR A 682 -5.47 20.52 0.47
N HIS A 683 -6.22 20.47 1.58
CA HIS A 683 -5.97 21.19 2.84
C HIS A 683 -5.98 22.72 2.71
N VAL A 684 -6.38 23.21 1.53
CA VAL A 684 -6.39 24.63 1.17
C VAL A 684 -7.62 24.89 0.30
N GLU A 685 -8.34 25.97 0.58
CA GLU A 685 -9.38 26.46 -0.31
C GLU A 685 -8.76 27.03 -1.58
N ASN A 686 -9.16 26.51 -2.73
CA ASN A 686 -8.73 27.01 -4.03
C ASN A 686 -9.90 26.99 -5.02
N GLU A 687 -10.21 28.15 -5.58
CA GLU A 687 -11.36 28.33 -6.46
C GLU A 687 -11.21 27.53 -7.76
N HIS A 688 -10.00 27.53 -8.35
CA HIS A 688 -9.70 26.80 -9.58
C HIS A 688 -9.80 25.29 -9.35
N ALA A 689 -9.22 24.75 -8.28
CA ALA A 689 -9.36 23.35 -7.92
C ALA A 689 -10.84 22.95 -7.73
N THR A 690 -11.64 23.80 -7.08
CA THR A 690 -13.07 23.55 -6.88
C THR A 690 -13.83 23.53 -8.20
N LYS A 691 -13.52 24.45 -9.13
CA LYS A 691 -14.09 24.47 -10.48
C LYS A 691 -13.71 23.23 -11.28
N ALA A 692 -12.45 22.79 -11.20
CA ALA A 692 -11.98 21.58 -11.87
C ALA A 692 -12.82 20.36 -11.47
N TRP A 693 -13.01 20.15 -10.16
CA TRP A 693 -13.81 19.04 -9.65
C TRP A 693 -15.30 19.15 -9.98
N ALA A 694 -15.83 20.37 -10.14
CA ALA A 694 -17.19 20.57 -10.65
C ALA A 694 -17.32 20.04 -12.10
N PHE A 695 -16.34 20.31 -12.96
CA PHE A 695 -16.29 19.75 -14.32
C PHE A 695 -16.16 18.22 -14.31
N LEU A 696 -15.23 17.67 -13.53
CA LEU A 696 -15.03 16.20 -13.41
C LEU A 696 -16.30 15.50 -12.93
N LYS A 697 -16.95 16.03 -11.89
CA LYS A 697 -18.23 15.53 -11.36
C LYS A 697 -19.33 15.46 -12.44
N THR A 698 -19.38 16.44 -13.34
CA THR A 698 -20.41 16.48 -14.41
C THR A 698 -20.04 15.70 -15.68
N SER A 699 -18.81 15.18 -15.76
CA SER A 699 -18.27 14.44 -16.90
C SER A 699 -17.93 13.00 -16.52
N VAL A 700 -16.65 12.70 -16.26
CA VAL A 700 -16.13 11.36 -15.95
C VAL A 700 -16.74 10.71 -14.71
N TYR A 701 -17.27 11.51 -13.78
CA TYR A 701 -17.88 11.03 -12.54
C TYR A 701 -19.42 11.09 -12.51
N ARG A 702 -20.05 11.34 -13.68
CA ARG A 702 -21.51 11.35 -13.83
C ARG A 702 -22.06 10.05 -14.41
N ASP A 703 -21.25 9.33 -15.18
CA ASP A 703 -21.60 8.10 -15.88
C ASP A 703 -20.42 7.12 -15.81
N GLU A 704 -20.65 5.88 -16.20
CA GLU A 704 -19.58 4.88 -16.38
C GLU A 704 -18.72 5.30 -17.59
N GLY A 705 -17.73 6.16 -17.33
CA GLY A 705 -16.81 6.69 -18.33
C GLY A 705 -15.92 5.64 -19.00
N LEU A 706 -15.05 6.08 -19.92
CA LEU A 706 -14.07 5.24 -20.61
C LEU A 706 -13.15 4.54 -19.60
N VAL A 707 -13.27 3.21 -19.50
CA VAL A 707 -12.39 2.38 -18.67
C VAL A 707 -11.10 2.02 -19.45
N ASP A 708 -11.18 1.91 -20.78
CA ASP A 708 -10.06 1.46 -21.61
C ASP A 708 -9.34 2.60 -22.36
N SER A 709 -8.02 2.43 -22.50
CA SER A 709 -7.12 3.41 -23.10
C SER A 709 -6.57 2.90 -24.44
N VAL A 710 -6.69 3.72 -25.48
CA VAL A 710 -6.06 3.43 -26.79
C VAL A 710 -4.54 3.32 -26.65
N ALA A 711 -3.93 4.10 -25.76
CA ALA A 711 -2.50 4.02 -25.49
C ALA A 711 -2.07 2.65 -24.96
N THR A 712 -2.90 1.99 -24.15
CA THR A 712 -2.57 0.70 -23.52
C THR A 712 -3.11 -0.51 -24.27
N THR A 713 -3.96 -0.31 -25.29
CA THR A 713 -4.49 -1.40 -26.12
C THR A 713 -3.49 -1.77 -27.22
N ARG A 714 -3.44 -3.06 -27.61
CA ARG A 714 -2.64 -3.50 -28.75
C ARG A 714 -3.07 -2.75 -30.04
N PRO A 715 -2.12 -2.11 -30.76
CA PRO A 715 -2.44 -1.32 -31.95
C PRO A 715 -2.97 -2.19 -33.09
N ARG A 716 -4.09 -1.79 -33.68
CA ARG A 716 -4.71 -2.40 -34.86
C ARG A 716 -5.61 -1.40 -35.59
N TRP A 717 -6.08 -1.77 -36.77
CA TRP A 717 -7.20 -1.05 -37.39
C TRP A 717 -8.47 -1.23 -36.54
N GLN A 718 -9.44 -0.31 -36.67
CA GLN A 718 -10.74 -0.37 -35.98
C GLN A 718 -10.69 -0.35 -34.44
N LEU A 719 -9.70 0.33 -33.82
CA LEU A 719 -9.66 0.52 -32.36
C LEU A 719 -10.70 1.51 -31.81
N ALA A 720 -11.30 2.33 -32.67
CA ALA A 720 -12.22 3.41 -32.29
C ALA A 720 -13.64 3.20 -32.86
N VAL A 721 -14.15 1.96 -32.80
CA VAL A 721 -15.48 1.59 -33.29
C VAL A 721 -16.42 1.34 -32.10
N ASN A 722 -17.64 1.87 -32.14
CA ASN A 722 -18.67 1.68 -31.09
C ASN A 722 -19.23 0.23 -31.10
N GLU A 723 -18.41 -0.77 -30.83
CA GLU A 723 -18.89 -2.16 -30.70
C GLU A 723 -18.46 -2.76 -29.36
N THR A 724 -18.83 -4.00 -29.10
CA THR A 724 -18.30 -4.82 -28.01
C THR A 724 -17.50 -5.96 -28.63
N ASP A 725 -16.37 -6.35 -28.03
CA ASP A 725 -15.64 -7.52 -28.48
C ASP A 725 -16.43 -8.81 -28.19
N VAL A 726 -15.89 -9.93 -28.67
CA VAL A 726 -16.47 -11.28 -28.53
C VAL A 726 -16.66 -11.72 -27.08
N ASP A 727 -15.98 -11.06 -26.12
CA ASP A 727 -16.06 -11.33 -24.69
C ASP A 727 -17.00 -10.34 -23.96
N GLY A 728 -17.65 -9.44 -24.71
CA GLY A 728 -18.57 -8.44 -24.16
C GLY A 728 -17.90 -7.22 -23.57
N ASN A 729 -16.58 -7.04 -23.77
CA ASN A 729 -15.89 -5.81 -23.41
C ASN A 729 -16.26 -4.74 -24.42
N LEU A 730 -16.47 -3.51 -23.98
CA LEU A 730 -16.76 -2.42 -24.91
C LEU A 730 -15.51 -2.15 -25.76
N LEU A 731 -15.61 -2.18 -27.09
CA LEU A 731 -14.60 -1.72 -28.07
C LEU A 731 -14.44 -0.18 -28.03
N LEU A 732 -14.54 0.42 -26.84
CA LEU A 732 -14.74 1.84 -26.49
C LEU A 732 -16.20 2.31 -26.66
N PRO A 733 -16.90 2.71 -25.57
CA PRO A 733 -18.22 3.30 -25.67
C PRO A 733 -18.28 4.77 -25.26
N LYS A 734 -19.23 5.48 -25.89
CA LYS A 734 -19.81 6.80 -25.58
C LYS A 734 -18.83 7.86 -25.08
N ARG A 735 -18.38 8.67 -26.06
CA ARG A 735 -17.88 10.06 -25.95
C ARG A 735 -18.14 10.71 -24.59
N VAL A 736 -17.20 10.57 -23.64
CA VAL A 736 -17.09 11.53 -22.54
C VAL A 736 -16.86 12.89 -23.19
N SER A 737 -17.52 13.94 -22.70
CA SER A 737 -17.28 15.30 -23.16
C SER A 737 -15.80 15.64 -22.90
N SER A 738 -14.94 15.45 -23.92
CA SER A 738 -13.51 15.76 -23.87
C SER A 738 -13.29 17.19 -23.38
N ASP A 739 -14.18 18.09 -23.80
CA ASP A 739 -14.19 19.50 -23.40
C ASP A 739 -14.28 19.72 -21.89
N ALA A 740 -15.10 18.95 -21.16
CA ALA A 740 -15.23 19.11 -19.72
C ALA A 740 -13.98 18.63 -18.96
N VAL A 741 -13.34 17.54 -19.43
CA VAL A 741 -12.09 17.04 -18.83
C VAL A 741 -10.93 17.99 -19.15
N SER A 742 -10.85 18.53 -20.37
CA SER A 742 -9.86 19.54 -20.73
C SER A 742 -10.08 20.88 -20.00
N ALA A 743 -11.34 21.26 -19.74
CA ALA A 743 -11.66 22.40 -18.88
C ALA A 743 -11.21 22.16 -17.43
N ALA A 744 -11.47 20.97 -16.87
CA ALA A 744 -10.98 20.59 -15.56
C ALA A 744 -9.45 20.63 -15.47
N TRP A 745 -8.77 20.13 -16.50
CA TRP A 745 -7.32 20.17 -16.59
C TRP A 745 -6.77 21.59 -16.60
N THR A 746 -7.41 22.50 -17.37
CA THR A 746 -7.05 23.92 -17.40
C THR A 746 -7.15 24.54 -16.01
N GLU A 747 -8.25 24.30 -15.30
CA GLU A 747 -8.44 24.79 -13.95
C GLU A 747 -7.41 24.20 -12.97
N LEU A 748 -7.04 22.92 -13.09
CA LEU A 748 -5.97 22.33 -12.27
C LEU A 748 -4.59 22.94 -12.57
N VAL A 749 -4.25 23.20 -13.83
CA VAL A 749 -2.98 23.86 -14.18
C VAL A 749 -2.92 25.27 -13.59
N LEU A 750 -4.02 26.02 -13.62
CA LEU A 750 -4.12 27.33 -12.97
C LEU A 750 -3.98 27.23 -11.46
N ALA A 751 -4.65 26.27 -10.82
CA ALA A 751 -4.50 25.99 -9.39
C ALA A 751 -3.06 25.64 -9.01
N GLY A 752 -2.34 24.91 -9.88
CA GLY A 752 -0.97 24.48 -9.64
C GLY A 752 0.05 25.63 -9.50
N ALA A 753 -0.28 26.82 -10.01
CA ALA A 753 0.54 28.03 -9.82
C ALA A 753 0.48 28.57 -8.38
N ASP A 754 -0.53 28.19 -7.60
CA ASP A 754 -0.72 28.60 -6.21
C ASP A 754 -0.01 27.64 -5.22
N SER A 755 -0.18 27.89 -3.92
CA SER A 755 0.37 27.04 -2.85
C SER A 755 -0.11 25.58 -2.89
N VAL A 756 -1.29 25.32 -3.50
CA VAL A 756 -1.85 23.97 -3.64
C VAL A 756 -1.01 23.09 -4.57
N GLY A 757 -0.24 23.68 -5.48
CA GLY A 757 0.71 22.97 -6.35
C GLY A 757 1.78 22.16 -5.61
N LYS A 758 1.99 22.42 -4.31
CA LYS A 758 2.94 21.70 -3.45
C LYS A 758 2.32 20.55 -2.66
N VAL A 759 1.01 20.35 -2.77
CA VAL A 759 0.30 19.31 -2.03
C VAL A 759 0.36 18.00 -2.81
N ASP A 760 0.87 16.94 -2.20
CA ASP A 760 1.08 15.65 -2.87
C ASP A 760 -0.21 15.10 -3.52
N ALA A 761 -1.34 15.16 -2.80
CA ALA A 761 -2.64 14.72 -3.32
C ALA A 761 -3.13 15.57 -4.51
N PHE A 762 -2.78 16.86 -4.55
CA PHE A 762 -3.06 17.71 -5.70
C PHE A 762 -2.18 17.33 -6.89
N GLN A 763 -0.88 17.11 -6.67
CA GLN A 763 0.03 16.67 -7.73
C GLN A 763 -0.39 15.32 -8.31
N HIS A 764 -0.86 14.39 -7.46
CA HIS A 764 -1.45 13.13 -7.90
C HIS A 764 -2.62 13.37 -8.88
N ASP A 765 -3.60 14.18 -8.49
CA ASP A 765 -4.79 14.42 -9.32
C ASP A 765 -4.46 15.20 -10.60
N LEU A 766 -3.48 16.13 -10.54
CA LEU A 766 -2.98 16.84 -11.71
C LEU A 766 -2.34 15.87 -12.71
N VAL A 767 -1.52 14.92 -12.25
CA VAL A 767 -0.91 13.88 -13.10
C VAL A 767 -1.99 12.97 -13.69
N ASP A 768 -2.96 12.51 -12.90
CA ASP A 768 -4.00 11.59 -13.36
C ASP A 768 -4.95 12.25 -14.40
N VAL A 769 -5.33 13.52 -14.16
CA VAL A 769 -6.12 14.29 -15.14
C VAL A 769 -5.31 14.60 -16.40
N THR A 770 -4.03 14.96 -16.27
CA THR A 770 -3.15 15.17 -17.44
C THR A 770 -3.05 13.91 -18.28
N ARG A 771 -2.79 12.76 -17.65
CA ARG A 771 -2.78 11.43 -18.29
C ARG A 771 -4.10 11.16 -19.01
N GLN A 772 -5.25 11.43 -18.38
CA GLN A 772 -6.56 11.25 -19.01
C GLN A 772 -6.73 12.11 -20.27
N VAL A 773 -6.31 13.38 -20.23
CA VAL A 773 -6.39 14.26 -21.40
C VAL A 773 -5.46 13.76 -22.52
N LEU A 774 -4.23 13.34 -22.21
CA LEU A 774 -3.33 12.78 -23.21
C LEU A 774 -3.90 11.48 -23.83
N ASN A 775 -4.60 10.66 -23.04
CA ASN A 775 -5.33 9.51 -23.58
C ASN A 775 -6.45 9.93 -24.53
N ASN A 776 -7.19 11.00 -24.24
CA ASN A 776 -8.20 11.53 -25.15
C ASN A 776 -7.56 12.05 -26.46
N VAL A 777 -6.41 12.74 -26.37
CA VAL A 777 -5.63 13.17 -27.54
C VAL A 777 -5.14 11.98 -28.36
N MET A 778 -4.79 10.86 -27.72
CA MET A 778 -4.38 9.63 -28.41
C MET A 778 -5.51 9.09 -29.31
N VAL A 779 -6.77 9.13 -28.84
CA VAL A 779 -7.94 8.74 -29.64
C VAL A 779 -8.07 9.63 -30.88
N GLU A 780 -7.87 10.95 -30.73
CA GLU A 780 -7.91 11.90 -31.84
C GLU A 780 -6.80 11.64 -32.86
N TYR A 781 -5.56 11.45 -32.38
CA TYR A 781 -4.40 11.19 -33.24
C TYR A 781 -4.52 9.87 -34.00
N TYR A 782 -5.01 8.82 -33.34
CA TYR A 782 -5.31 7.55 -33.99
C TYR A 782 -6.37 7.72 -35.08
N THR A 783 -7.47 8.42 -34.77
CA THR A 783 -8.56 8.65 -35.73
C THR A 783 -8.08 9.45 -36.95
N GLU A 784 -7.27 10.49 -36.72
CA GLU A 784 -6.67 11.29 -37.80
C GLU A 784 -5.70 10.46 -38.65
N LEU A 785 -4.87 9.60 -38.03
CA LEU A 785 -3.99 8.69 -38.75
C LEU A 785 -4.78 7.77 -39.69
N VAL A 786 -5.85 7.15 -39.19
CA VAL A 786 -6.73 6.28 -39.98
C VAL A 786 -7.30 7.04 -41.18
N GLN A 787 -7.83 8.25 -40.97
CA GLN A 787 -8.36 9.09 -42.05
C GLN A 787 -7.28 9.47 -43.09
N LEU A 788 -6.08 9.83 -42.63
CA LEU A 788 -4.95 10.16 -43.50
C LEU A 788 -4.50 8.95 -44.33
N TYR A 789 -4.45 7.76 -43.72
CA TYR A 789 -4.08 6.52 -44.39
C TYR A 789 -5.12 6.10 -45.44
N LEU A 790 -6.40 6.17 -45.11
CA LEU A 790 -7.50 5.81 -46.01
C LEU A 790 -7.64 6.76 -47.20
N ASN A 791 -7.25 8.03 -47.07
CA ASN A 791 -7.27 8.96 -48.18
C ASN A 791 -6.13 8.66 -49.18
N PRO A 792 -6.41 8.20 -50.41
CA PRO A 792 -5.37 7.82 -51.37
C PRO A 792 -4.52 9.01 -51.85
N LYS A 793 -4.94 10.26 -51.61
CA LYS A 793 -4.19 11.47 -52.00
C LYS A 793 -3.15 11.91 -50.98
N THR A 794 -3.16 11.36 -49.76
CA THR A 794 -2.21 11.71 -48.71
C THR A 794 -0.81 11.16 -49.02
N SER A 795 0.25 11.95 -48.90
CA SER A 795 1.62 11.42 -49.07
C SER A 795 2.03 10.52 -47.91
N SER A 796 2.97 9.60 -48.13
CA SER A 796 3.58 8.78 -47.07
C SER A 796 4.19 9.64 -45.96
N SER A 797 4.81 10.77 -46.32
CA SER A 797 5.40 11.72 -45.35
C SER A 797 4.38 12.29 -44.36
N VAL A 798 3.14 12.54 -44.79
CA VAL A 798 2.08 13.08 -43.91
C VAL A 798 1.57 11.99 -42.96
N VAL A 799 1.38 10.77 -43.47
CA VAL A 799 1.00 9.61 -42.63
C VAL A 799 2.09 9.34 -41.59
N CYS A 800 3.36 9.30 -41.99
CA CYS A 800 4.47 9.04 -41.07
C CYS A 800 4.70 10.16 -40.08
N SER A 801 4.51 11.42 -40.47
CA SER A 801 4.55 12.53 -39.50
C SER A 801 3.45 12.40 -38.44
N LYS A 802 2.26 11.88 -38.78
CA LYS A 802 1.21 11.59 -37.79
C LYS A 802 1.57 10.40 -36.90
N ALA A 803 2.20 9.37 -37.47
CA ALA A 803 2.73 8.24 -36.71
C ALA A 803 3.79 8.68 -35.67
N ASP A 804 4.72 9.56 -36.05
CA ASP A 804 5.72 10.11 -35.14
C ASP A 804 5.07 10.91 -34.01
N GLN A 805 4.04 11.73 -34.32
CA GLN A 805 3.27 12.46 -33.31
C GLN A 805 2.58 11.55 -32.28
N ILE A 806 2.15 10.35 -32.67
CA ILE A 806 1.59 9.36 -31.76
C ILE A 806 2.67 8.82 -30.80
N LEU A 807 3.86 8.51 -31.33
CA LEU A 807 4.98 8.04 -30.50
C LEU A 807 5.47 9.14 -29.54
N ASP A 808 5.55 10.38 -29.99
CA ASP A 808 5.88 11.54 -29.15
C ASP A 808 4.86 11.72 -28.02
N LEU A 809 3.57 11.56 -28.31
CA LEU A 809 2.51 11.65 -27.31
C LEU A 809 2.65 10.57 -26.22
N LEU A 810 3.00 9.34 -26.59
CA LEU A 810 3.24 8.26 -25.62
C LEU A 810 4.47 8.56 -24.75
N HIS A 811 5.54 9.11 -25.32
CA HIS A 811 6.71 9.53 -24.55
C HIS A 811 6.38 10.70 -23.60
N GLU A 812 5.57 11.66 -24.03
CA GLU A 812 5.10 12.75 -23.17
C GLU A 812 4.17 12.27 -22.05
N MET A 813 3.33 11.26 -22.32
CA MET A 813 2.54 10.59 -21.30
C MET A 813 3.44 9.88 -20.28
N ASP A 814 4.46 9.15 -20.74
CA ASP A 814 5.45 8.52 -19.84
C ASP A 814 6.17 9.56 -18.97
N THR A 815 6.52 10.71 -19.54
CA THR A 815 7.20 11.81 -18.85
C THR A 815 6.36 12.40 -17.71
N ILE A 816 5.06 12.67 -17.91
CA ILE A 816 4.22 13.19 -16.82
C ILE A 816 3.98 12.13 -15.75
N LEU A 817 3.80 10.86 -16.12
CA LEU A 817 3.64 9.76 -15.17
C LEU A 817 4.89 9.58 -14.31
N ALA A 818 6.08 9.82 -14.87
CA ALA A 818 7.35 9.70 -14.16
C ALA A 818 7.50 10.70 -13.01
N THR A 819 6.69 11.76 -12.97
CA THR A 819 6.74 12.81 -11.93
C THR A 819 6.08 12.42 -10.62
N SER A 820 5.37 11.28 -10.55
CA SER A 820 4.64 10.87 -9.35
C SER A 820 4.96 9.43 -8.95
N THR A 821 5.15 9.20 -7.64
CA THR A 821 5.45 7.88 -7.09
C THR A 821 4.35 6.85 -7.28
N ALA A 822 3.11 7.29 -7.57
CA ALA A 822 1.94 6.44 -7.76
C ALA A 822 1.92 5.76 -9.13
N PHE A 823 2.66 6.29 -10.11
CA PHE A 823 2.60 5.85 -11.50
C PHE A 823 3.94 5.29 -12.01
N LEU A 824 4.75 4.67 -11.16
CA LEU A 824 6.07 4.13 -11.54
C LEU A 824 6.09 2.60 -11.61
N LEU A 825 6.39 2.05 -12.80
CA LEU A 825 6.60 0.60 -12.98
C LEU A 825 7.74 0.08 -12.11
N GLY A 826 8.80 0.87 -11.93
CA GLY A 826 9.99 0.44 -11.18
C GLY A 826 9.70 0.08 -9.73
N ARG A 827 8.72 0.74 -9.09
CA ARG A 827 8.33 0.40 -7.70
C ARG A 827 7.66 -0.97 -7.64
N TRP A 828 6.76 -1.26 -8.58
CA TRP A 828 6.11 -2.56 -8.69
C TRP A 828 7.11 -3.71 -8.91
N ILE A 829 8.04 -3.53 -9.85
CA ILE A 829 9.08 -4.53 -10.14
C ILE A 829 10.03 -4.72 -8.95
N ARG A 830 10.45 -3.62 -8.30
CA ARG A 830 11.28 -3.69 -7.09
C ARG A 830 10.59 -4.49 -5.99
N ASP A 831 9.33 -4.18 -5.71
CA ASP A 831 8.57 -4.81 -4.63
C ASP A 831 8.33 -6.30 -4.93
N ALA A 832 8.07 -6.66 -6.19
CA ALA A 832 8.00 -8.05 -6.64
C ALA A 832 9.32 -8.80 -6.42
N LYS A 833 10.45 -8.25 -6.87
CA LYS A 833 11.77 -8.87 -6.68
C LYS A 833 12.11 -9.05 -5.20
N ALA A 834 11.66 -8.13 -4.34
CA ALA A 834 11.83 -8.18 -2.90
C ALA A 834 10.97 -9.26 -2.21
N ARG A 835 10.14 -10.02 -2.94
CA ARG A 835 9.47 -11.25 -2.44
C ARG A 835 10.31 -12.50 -2.56
N GLY A 836 11.39 -12.45 -3.32
CA GLY A 836 12.28 -13.58 -3.55
C GLY A 836 13.66 -13.40 -2.94
N THR A 837 14.45 -14.46 -3.10
CA THR A 837 15.90 -14.42 -2.94
C THR A 837 16.53 -13.91 -4.24
N PRO A 838 17.84 -13.58 -4.26
CA PRO A 838 18.53 -13.27 -5.52
C PRO A 838 18.38 -14.36 -6.59
N ALA A 839 18.20 -15.62 -6.21
CA ALA A 839 18.00 -16.74 -7.14
C ALA A 839 16.58 -16.78 -7.74
N THR A 840 15.56 -16.30 -7.02
CA THR A 840 14.16 -16.31 -7.46
C THR A 840 13.67 -14.93 -7.93
N ALA A 841 14.51 -13.89 -7.87
CA ALA A 841 14.16 -12.54 -8.31
C ALA A 841 13.67 -12.47 -9.76
N GLY A 842 14.28 -13.25 -10.67
CA GLY A 842 13.86 -13.34 -12.07
C GLY A 842 12.44 -13.90 -12.25
N TYR A 843 12.05 -14.89 -11.44
CA TYR A 843 10.68 -15.41 -11.41
C TYR A 843 9.68 -14.30 -11.05
N PHE A 844 9.94 -13.55 -9.97
CA PHE A 844 9.00 -12.53 -9.50
C PHE A 844 8.94 -11.31 -10.42
N GLU A 845 10.07 -10.91 -11.02
CA GLU A 845 10.07 -9.87 -12.05
C GLU A 845 9.25 -10.29 -13.28
N TYR A 846 9.40 -11.54 -13.73
CA TYR A 846 8.59 -12.09 -14.82
C TYR A 846 7.09 -12.11 -14.48
N GLN A 847 6.71 -12.57 -13.29
CA GLN A 847 5.31 -12.58 -12.83
C GLN A 847 4.73 -11.16 -12.83
N ALA A 848 5.48 -10.18 -12.30
CA ALA A 848 5.09 -8.78 -12.25
C ALA A 848 4.90 -8.15 -13.63
N ARG A 849 5.82 -8.41 -14.57
CA ARG A 849 5.71 -7.96 -15.96
C ARG A 849 4.54 -8.61 -16.69
N ASN A 850 4.41 -9.93 -16.54
CA ASN A 850 3.43 -10.72 -17.27
C ASN A 850 2.00 -10.37 -16.87
N GLN A 851 1.73 -10.17 -15.58
CA GLN A 851 0.40 -9.81 -15.09
C GLN A 851 -0.11 -8.50 -15.70
N LEU A 852 0.72 -7.47 -15.80
CA LEU A 852 0.33 -6.15 -16.31
C LEU A 852 0.18 -6.10 -17.83
N THR A 853 0.61 -7.15 -18.53
CA THR A 853 0.73 -7.18 -19.99
C THR A 853 -0.01 -8.38 -20.56
N ARG A 854 0.69 -9.43 -21.02
CA ARG A 854 0.06 -10.53 -21.78
C ARG A 854 -0.91 -11.39 -20.98
N TRP A 855 -0.80 -11.41 -19.65
CA TRP A 855 -1.53 -12.30 -18.75
C TRP A 855 -1.43 -13.78 -19.19
N GLY A 856 -0.57 -14.54 -18.53
CA GLY A 856 -0.33 -15.92 -18.93
C GLY A 856 0.36 -16.02 -20.27
N VAL A 857 -0.24 -16.81 -21.16
CA VAL A 857 0.29 -17.09 -22.50
C VAL A 857 -0.14 -16.07 -23.56
N GLY A 858 -0.93 -15.06 -23.19
CA GLY A 858 -1.43 -14.04 -24.12
C GLY A 858 -2.93 -14.01 -24.31
N THR A 859 -3.69 -14.89 -23.65
CA THR A 859 -5.14 -15.00 -23.89
C THR A 859 -5.95 -13.87 -23.27
N LEU A 860 -5.43 -13.22 -22.22
CA LEU A 860 -6.03 -12.04 -21.56
C LEU A 860 -5.10 -10.84 -21.66
N ASN A 861 -4.54 -10.62 -22.85
CA ASN A 861 -3.59 -9.55 -23.11
C ASN A 861 -4.19 -8.19 -22.71
N ASP A 862 -3.40 -7.39 -22.01
CA ASP A 862 -3.74 -6.06 -21.49
C ASP A 862 -4.91 -6.01 -20.49
N TYR A 863 -5.46 -7.14 -20.01
CA TYR A 863 -6.59 -7.13 -19.07
C TYR A 863 -6.29 -6.29 -17.82
N ALA A 864 -5.05 -6.38 -17.30
CA ALA A 864 -4.59 -5.63 -16.13
C ALA A 864 -3.61 -4.52 -16.48
N ASN A 865 -3.81 -3.85 -17.62
CA ASN A 865 -2.96 -2.77 -18.08
C ASN A 865 -2.83 -1.63 -17.06
N LYS A 866 -1.71 -0.90 -17.11
CA LYS A 866 -1.42 0.25 -16.24
C LYS A 866 -0.79 1.37 -17.03
N GLN A 867 -1.29 2.59 -16.89
CA GLN A 867 -0.59 3.76 -17.42
C GLN A 867 0.48 4.20 -16.42
N TRP A 868 1.59 3.47 -16.38
CA TRP A 868 2.75 3.76 -15.54
C TRP A 868 3.96 4.14 -16.38
N ALA A 869 4.78 5.06 -15.87
CA ALA A 869 6.07 5.40 -16.44
C ALA A 869 6.98 4.17 -16.50
N GLY A 870 7.72 4.05 -17.59
CA GLY A 870 8.45 2.85 -17.98
C GLY A 870 7.58 1.83 -18.72
N LEU A 871 6.33 1.59 -18.29
CA LEU A 871 5.43 0.68 -19.00
C LEU A 871 4.88 1.33 -20.28
N VAL A 872 4.48 2.60 -20.21
CA VAL A 872 4.04 3.39 -21.37
C VAL A 872 5.18 3.61 -22.35
N GLY A 873 6.33 4.07 -21.87
CA GLY A 873 7.49 4.40 -22.70
C GLY A 873 8.20 3.21 -23.34
N GLU A 874 8.21 2.04 -22.69
CA GLU A 874 8.89 0.85 -23.22
C GLU A 874 7.93 -0.14 -23.87
N TYR A 875 6.92 -0.62 -23.13
CA TYR A 875 6.06 -1.71 -23.61
C TYR A 875 5.02 -1.19 -24.61
N TYR A 876 4.16 -0.25 -24.19
CA TYR A 876 3.09 0.22 -25.07
C TYR A 876 3.62 0.98 -26.28
N ALA A 877 4.54 1.94 -26.08
CA ALA A 877 5.18 2.62 -27.20
C ALA A 877 5.98 1.67 -28.09
N GLY A 878 6.55 0.58 -27.55
CA GLY A 878 7.20 -0.46 -28.34
C GLY A 878 6.24 -1.14 -29.31
N ARG A 879 5.03 -1.51 -28.87
CA ARG A 879 3.98 -2.08 -29.74
C ARG A 879 3.52 -1.09 -30.80
N TRP A 880 3.23 0.14 -30.40
CA TRP A 880 2.84 1.21 -31.32
C TRP A 880 3.92 1.46 -32.37
N ARG A 881 5.20 1.41 -32.00
CA ARG A 881 6.32 1.56 -32.94
C ARG A 881 6.34 0.49 -34.01
N VAL A 882 6.09 -0.78 -33.64
CA VAL A 882 6.02 -1.90 -34.61
C VAL A 882 4.89 -1.66 -35.60
N TRP A 883 3.68 -1.38 -35.10
CA TRP A 883 2.50 -1.20 -35.95
C TRP A 883 2.61 0.05 -36.84
N LEU A 884 2.96 1.20 -36.27
CA LEU A 884 3.09 2.47 -36.99
C LEU A 884 4.17 2.42 -38.07
N LYS A 885 5.28 1.72 -37.80
CA LYS A 885 6.30 1.49 -38.82
C LYS A 885 5.73 0.68 -39.99
N ALA A 886 4.96 -0.37 -39.72
CA ALA A 886 4.35 -1.17 -40.78
C ALA A 886 3.33 -0.36 -41.60
N VAL A 887 2.53 0.52 -40.95
CA VAL A 887 1.62 1.46 -41.62
C VAL A 887 2.38 2.40 -42.56
N CYS A 888 3.50 2.95 -42.11
CA CYS A 888 4.39 3.80 -42.92
C CYS A 888 4.97 3.06 -44.13
N ASP A 889 5.58 1.89 -43.88
CA ASP A 889 6.21 1.07 -44.92
C ASP A 889 5.18 0.67 -45.99
N ALA A 890 3.98 0.28 -45.57
CA ALA A 890 2.88 -0.08 -46.47
C ALA A 890 2.42 1.12 -47.32
N ARG A 891 2.30 2.31 -46.70
CA ARG A 891 1.92 3.53 -47.43
C ARG A 891 2.98 3.96 -48.45
N GLU A 892 4.25 3.87 -48.10
CA GLU A 892 5.37 4.19 -49.00
C GLU A 892 5.44 3.23 -50.18
N ALA A 893 5.20 1.94 -49.94
CA ALA A 893 5.17 0.91 -50.98
C ALA A 893 3.88 0.90 -51.81
N GLY A 894 2.83 1.62 -51.40
CA GLY A 894 1.54 1.64 -52.08
C GLY A 894 0.77 0.32 -51.98
N ILE A 895 0.98 -0.44 -50.90
CA ILE A 895 0.34 -1.73 -50.65
C ILE A 895 -0.46 -1.69 -49.32
N PRO A 896 -1.45 -2.58 -49.14
CA PRO A 896 -2.12 -2.74 -47.84
C PRO A 896 -1.18 -3.25 -46.75
N THR A 897 -1.54 -3.05 -45.48
CA THR A 897 -0.85 -3.71 -44.36
C THR A 897 -1.10 -5.22 -44.35
N ASP A 898 -0.12 -5.97 -43.83
CA ASP A 898 -0.25 -7.40 -43.56
C ASP A 898 -0.45 -7.59 -42.05
N ASP A 899 -1.72 -7.57 -41.63
CA ASP A 899 -2.08 -7.55 -40.21
C ASP A 899 -1.60 -8.81 -39.47
N ALA A 900 -1.64 -9.99 -40.12
CA ALA A 900 -1.14 -11.23 -39.53
C ALA A 900 0.37 -11.18 -39.26
N LYS A 901 1.14 -10.62 -40.19
CA LYS A 901 2.57 -10.41 -40.00
C LYS A 901 2.85 -9.40 -38.89
N ILE A 902 2.10 -8.30 -38.84
CA ILE A 902 2.25 -7.26 -37.81
C ILE A 902 1.93 -7.83 -36.43
N ASP A 903 0.83 -8.58 -36.30
CA ASP A 903 0.45 -9.24 -35.05
C ASP A 903 1.50 -10.24 -34.57
N GLY A 904 2.13 -10.98 -35.49
CA GLY A 904 3.27 -11.84 -35.20
C GLY A 904 4.46 -11.05 -34.64
N GLN A 905 4.82 -9.93 -35.27
CA GLN A 905 5.90 -9.06 -34.81
C GLN A 905 5.64 -8.43 -33.45
N ILE A 906 4.40 -7.99 -33.20
CA ILE A 906 3.98 -7.47 -31.90
C ILE A 906 4.07 -8.58 -30.85
N ASN A 907 3.57 -9.78 -31.15
CA ASN A 907 3.64 -10.90 -30.23
C ASN A 907 5.09 -11.26 -29.85
N ASP A 908 5.99 -11.31 -30.84
CA ASP A 908 7.42 -11.59 -30.60
C ASP A 908 8.06 -10.52 -29.70
N PHE A 909 7.73 -9.24 -29.94
CA PHE A 909 8.14 -8.13 -29.08
C PHE A 909 7.63 -8.30 -27.65
N GLU A 910 6.35 -8.59 -27.47
CA GLU A 910 5.74 -8.74 -26.15
C GLU A 910 6.32 -9.93 -25.38
N VAL A 911 6.53 -11.07 -26.04
CA VAL A 911 7.18 -12.26 -25.45
C VAL A 911 8.60 -11.90 -24.97
N ALA A 912 9.36 -11.21 -25.81
CA ALA A 912 10.72 -10.79 -25.45
C ALA A 912 10.70 -9.84 -24.23
N TRP A 913 9.82 -8.83 -24.22
CA TRP A 913 9.75 -7.82 -23.17
C TRP A 913 9.52 -8.40 -21.78
N GLN A 914 8.67 -9.44 -21.65
CA GLN A 914 8.37 -10.04 -20.35
C GLN A 914 9.56 -10.73 -19.69
N THR A 915 10.54 -11.16 -20.47
CA THR A 915 11.75 -11.85 -19.99
C THR A 915 12.95 -10.92 -19.81
N GLN A 916 12.80 -9.64 -20.14
CA GLN A 916 13.83 -8.63 -19.93
C GLN A 916 14.01 -8.29 -18.45
N THR A 917 15.19 -7.77 -18.12
CA THR A 917 15.58 -7.39 -16.75
C THR A 917 15.98 -5.92 -16.65
N ASN A 918 15.45 -5.08 -17.55
CA ASN A 918 15.72 -3.64 -17.57
C ASN A 918 15.29 -3.00 -16.24
N GLU A 919 16.14 -2.15 -15.69
CA GLU A 919 15.82 -1.39 -14.48
C GLU A 919 14.98 -0.16 -14.83
N PHE A 920 14.02 0.16 -13.96
CA PHE A 920 13.16 1.32 -14.09
C PHE A 920 13.28 2.21 -12.84
N PRO A 921 13.16 3.54 -12.97
CA PRO A 921 13.20 4.45 -11.84
C PRO A 921 12.17 4.09 -10.76
N THR A 922 12.60 4.13 -9.49
CA THR A 922 11.74 3.90 -8.32
C THR A 922 11.33 5.19 -7.61
N ASP A 923 11.99 6.30 -7.98
CA ASP A 923 11.76 7.63 -7.46
C ASP A 923 11.30 8.54 -8.60
N PRO A 924 10.48 9.56 -8.30
CA PRO A 924 9.95 10.44 -9.34
C PRO A 924 11.04 11.28 -10.00
N VAL A 925 10.82 11.59 -11.28
CA VAL A 925 11.71 12.41 -12.10
C VAL A 925 10.91 13.57 -12.69
N GLY A 926 11.38 14.80 -12.47
CA GLY A 926 10.72 16.02 -12.94
C GLY A 926 9.72 16.61 -11.94
N ASP A 927 9.15 17.76 -12.30
CA ASP A 927 8.12 18.45 -11.52
C ASP A 927 6.76 18.32 -12.22
N SER A 928 5.76 17.81 -11.50
CA SER A 928 4.43 17.53 -12.06
C SER A 928 3.73 18.80 -12.57
N VAL A 929 3.86 19.92 -11.86
CA VAL A 929 3.20 21.18 -12.22
C VAL A 929 3.86 21.79 -13.46
N GLU A 930 5.19 21.83 -13.51
CA GLU A 930 5.95 22.35 -14.64
C GLU A 930 5.65 21.55 -15.92
N ILE A 931 5.69 20.22 -15.84
CA ILE A 931 5.46 19.34 -16.99
C ILE A 931 4.00 19.41 -17.43
N ALA A 932 3.02 19.36 -16.52
CA ALA A 932 1.61 19.51 -16.86
C ALA A 932 1.32 20.87 -17.53
N THR A 933 1.95 21.96 -17.05
CA THR A 933 1.81 23.29 -17.65
C THR A 933 2.36 23.34 -19.08
N LYS A 934 3.53 22.71 -19.34
CA LYS A 934 4.10 22.62 -20.69
C LYS A 934 3.20 21.82 -21.64
N LEU A 935 2.68 20.69 -21.17
CA LEU A 935 1.75 19.87 -21.94
C LEU A 935 0.43 20.61 -22.21
N HIS A 936 -0.07 21.36 -21.23
CA HIS A 936 -1.26 22.20 -21.38
C HIS A 936 -1.06 23.27 -22.44
N ALA A 937 0.10 23.93 -22.48
CA ALA A 937 0.41 24.88 -23.54
C ALA A 937 0.42 24.23 -24.94
N LYS A 938 0.83 22.96 -25.05
CA LYS A 938 0.88 22.20 -26.31
C LYS A 938 -0.49 21.67 -26.76
N TYR A 939 -1.31 21.18 -25.82
CA TYR A 939 -2.53 20.42 -26.11
C TYR A 939 -3.83 21.12 -25.68
N GLY A 940 -3.81 21.90 -24.59
CA GLY A 940 -4.99 22.43 -23.91
C GLY A 940 -5.73 23.57 -24.61
N THR A 941 -5.16 24.16 -25.67
CA THR A 941 -5.79 25.26 -26.44
C THR A 941 -6.47 24.81 -27.72
N LYS A 942 -6.35 23.53 -28.10
CA LYS A 942 -7.04 22.99 -29.27
C LYS A 942 -8.48 22.64 -28.87
N GLN A 943 -9.48 23.22 -29.55
CA GLN A 943 -10.84 22.70 -29.48
C GLN A 943 -10.82 21.26 -30.00
N HIS A 944 -10.99 20.31 -29.11
CA HIS A 944 -11.07 18.89 -29.42
C HIS A 944 -12.31 18.65 -30.28
N ARG A 945 -12.10 18.39 -31.57
CA ARG A 945 -13.22 18.24 -32.51
C ARG A 945 -13.96 16.95 -32.23
N VAL A 946 -15.27 17.04 -32.03
CA VAL A 946 -16.17 15.89 -32.05
C VAL A 946 -16.21 15.36 -33.47
N LEU A 947 -15.42 14.32 -33.78
CA LEU A 947 -15.48 13.63 -35.07
C LEU A 947 -16.58 12.57 -35.03
N ASP A 948 -17.56 12.71 -35.93
CA ASP A 948 -18.67 11.78 -36.08
C ASP A 948 -18.29 10.68 -37.08
N LEU A 949 -18.14 9.43 -36.60
CA LEU A 949 -17.67 8.28 -37.38
C LEU A 949 -18.81 7.40 -37.94
N GLY A 950 -20.06 7.85 -37.84
CA GLY A 950 -21.27 7.03 -38.06
C GLY A 950 -21.61 6.63 -39.50
N SER A 951 -20.70 6.69 -40.48
CA SER A 951 -21.06 6.31 -41.86
C SER A 951 -19.94 5.81 -42.77
N THR A 952 -18.70 5.61 -42.28
CA THR A 952 -17.55 5.28 -43.15
C THR A 952 -16.86 3.95 -42.82
N LEU A 953 -17.37 3.19 -41.86
CA LEU A 953 -16.74 1.96 -41.37
C LEU A 953 -17.43 0.66 -41.83
N ASP A 954 -18.66 0.72 -42.37
CA ASP A 954 -19.44 -0.46 -42.77
C ASP A 954 -18.92 -1.17 -44.05
N ASP A 955 -17.92 -0.59 -44.73
CA ASP A 955 -17.33 -1.13 -45.99
C ASP A 955 -15.87 -1.65 -45.84
N LEU A 956 -15.38 -1.83 -44.60
CA LEU A 956 -14.10 -2.50 -44.28
C LEU A 956 -14.36 -3.89 -43.69
#